data_AF-A0AAV8E946-F1
#
_entry.id   AF-A0AAV8E946-F1
#
_cell.length_a   1.000
_cell.length_b   1.000
_cell.length_c   1.000
_cell.angle_alpha   90.00
_cell.angle_beta   90.00
_cell.angle_gamma   90.00
#
_symmetry.space_group_name_H-M   'P 1'
#
loop_
_entity.id
_entity.type
_entity.pdbx_description
1 polymer ?
#
loop_
_entity_poly.entity_id
_entity_poly.type
_entity_poly.pdbx_seq_one_letter_code
_entity_poly.pdbx_strand_id
1 'polypeptide(L)'
;MGAAARIGEIRSIDMLQRRFQSFPEAFSNNLVSQTTKRIFASRQVSQDPVDMEKQHATTFSPFWNEIVKSLREEDYISNMERDLLMMPSNCGSLKMVQWPLFLLTSKILLAIEFAVDCEDSQADLWSRISSDNYMAYAVQECYYSAEIILSSLVEAEGRLWVERLFQRLKISILDGSLFATVNITKLQSVLESLIALADLLMKNESSELARKASDAVYKLYDVVTHTFLTKQLSEEFDTWHILAKARNEGRLFQRINWPREPEMQELIKRLHLLLTKKESAANIPKNLEARRRLQFFTNSLFMDMPIAKSVSEMMPFSVFTPYYEETVLFSASEIQDKNEDGISILFYLQKIFPDEWKNFRQRIGCLESSEEDIFKNPSHRLELRFWASYRGQTLARTVRGMMYYRRALLLQSYLERRSLGGVEEAYSIGDLVNTLGFELNVEARAQADLKFTYVVSCQIYGTQRQNKASQAIDIALLLQRNEGLRVAFIHEETAILPDGTVSKEYYSKLVKANIHGKYQEIFSIKLPGNPKLGEGKPENQNHAIIFTRGEAIQTIDMNQDNYLEEAMKMRNLLEEFHVKHGLRYPTILGVREHIFTGSVSSLASFMSNQETSFVTLGQRVLAFLKVRMHYGHPDVFDRIFHITRGGISKASRVINISEDIYSGFNSTLRQGNITHHEYIQVGKGRDVGLNQIAIFEGKVAGGNGEQVLSRDVYRLGQLFDFFRMLTFYFTTVGFYVCTMVTVLTVYIFLYGRVYLALSGLDSAISKSRIAIRFLGNKSLDATLNAQFLVQIGVFTAVPMIMGFILELGLIKVILFP
;
A
#
# COMPACT_ATOMS: atom_id res chain seq x y z
N MET A 1 9.99 18.69 -13.59
CA MET A 1 10.55 17.65 -12.69
C MET A 1 9.49 16.63 -12.30
N GLY A 2 8.47 16.96 -11.50
CA GLY A 2 7.48 15.96 -11.06
C GLY A 2 6.70 15.27 -12.20
N ALA A 3 6.25 16.03 -13.22
CA ALA A 3 5.64 15.44 -14.42
C ALA A 3 6.61 14.54 -15.22
N ALA A 4 7.90 14.91 -15.27
CA ALA A 4 8.92 14.10 -15.93
C ALA A 4 9.18 12.78 -15.17
N ALA A 5 9.00 12.79 -13.85
CA ALA A 5 9.04 11.61 -12.99
C ALA A 5 7.70 10.84 -12.95
N ARG A 6 6.74 11.15 -13.83
CA ARG A 6 5.44 10.46 -13.97
C ARG A 6 4.60 10.41 -12.69
N ILE A 7 4.71 11.46 -11.88
CA ILE A 7 3.93 11.59 -10.65
C ILE A 7 2.47 11.89 -10.97
N GLY A 8 1.58 11.09 -10.38
CA GLY A 8 0.13 11.30 -10.47
C GLY A 8 -0.45 11.01 -11.86
N GLU A 9 0.04 10.02 -12.61
CA GLU A 9 -0.61 9.58 -13.85
C GLU A 9 -1.91 8.81 -13.59
N ILE A 10 -2.00 8.13 -12.44
CA ILE A 10 -3.19 7.40 -11.97
C ILE A 10 -3.76 8.13 -10.74
N ARG A 11 -4.94 8.76 -10.92
CA ARG A 11 -5.54 9.68 -9.90
C ARG A 11 -6.95 9.27 -9.45
N SER A 12 -7.50 8.21 -10.04
CA SER A 12 -8.85 7.71 -9.77
C SER A 12 -8.91 6.19 -9.96
N ILE A 13 -9.95 5.56 -9.39
CA ILE A 13 -10.22 4.13 -9.58
C ILE A 13 -10.50 3.82 -11.07
N ASP A 14 -11.24 4.69 -11.76
CA ASP A 14 -11.51 4.52 -13.19
C ASP A 14 -10.20 4.52 -14.01
N MET A 15 -9.26 5.41 -13.71
CA MET A 15 -7.94 5.39 -14.36
C MET A 15 -7.15 4.11 -14.01
N LEU A 16 -7.23 3.65 -12.76
CA LEU A 16 -6.61 2.39 -12.32
C LEU A 16 -7.18 1.20 -13.09
N GLN A 17 -8.51 1.11 -13.23
CA GLN A 17 -9.20 0.05 -13.96
C GLN A 17 -8.80 0.04 -15.44
N ARG A 18 -8.80 1.21 -16.09
CA ARG A 18 -8.41 1.35 -17.49
C ARG A 18 -6.96 0.94 -17.75
N ARG A 19 -6.05 1.19 -16.81
CA ARG A 19 -4.63 0.84 -16.95
C ARG A 19 -4.26 -0.54 -16.39
N PHE A 20 -5.19 -1.29 -15.80
CA PHE A 20 -4.84 -2.50 -15.05
C PHE A 20 -4.10 -3.55 -15.90
N GLN A 21 -4.47 -3.71 -17.18
CA GLN A 21 -3.77 -4.59 -18.14
C GLN A 21 -2.26 -4.31 -18.27
N SER A 22 -1.82 -3.06 -18.04
CA SER A 22 -0.41 -2.69 -18.11
C SER A 22 0.37 -2.90 -16.80
N PHE A 23 -0.29 -3.19 -15.69
CA PHE A 23 0.37 -3.35 -14.39
C PHE A 23 1.27 -4.58 -14.31
N PRO A 24 0.88 -5.77 -14.81
CA PRO A 24 1.75 -6.94 -14.77
C PRO A 24 3.07 -6.73 -15.50
N GLU A 25 3.03 -6.06 -16.66
CA GLU A 25 4.23 -5.74 -17.43
C GLU A 25 5.11 -4.73 -16.69
N ALA A 26 4.54 -3.62 -16.20
CA ALA A 26 5.29 -2.62 -15.43
C ALA A 26 5.91 -3.21 -14.16
N PHE A 27 5.16 -4.06 -13.45
CA PHE A 27 5.64 -4.81 -12.29
C PHE A 27 6.80 -5.74 -12.66
N SER A 28 6.66 -6.52 -13.73
CA SER A 28 7.72 -7.40 -14.24
C SER A 28 8.97 -6.60 -14.54
N ASN A 29 8.85 -5.48 -15.26
CA ASN A 29 9.96 -4.64 -15.66
C ASN A 29 10.74 -4.06 -14.47
N ASN A 30 10.06 -3.64 -13.40
CA ASN A 30 10.69 -2.92 -12.31
C ASN A 30 11.00 -3.78 -11.07
N LEU A 31 10.11 -4.70 -10.67
CA LEU A 31 10.18 -5.41 -9.40
C LEU A 31 10.67 -6.86 -9.50
N VAL A 32 10.75 -7.42 -10.71
CA VAL A 32 11.25 -8.79 -10.93
C VAL A 32 12.73 -8.74 -11.30
N SER A 33 13.53 -9.55 -10.60
CA SER A 33 14.98 -9.58 -10.80
C SER A 33 15.38 -10.04 -12.20
N GLN A 34 16.51 -9.55 -12.69
CA GLN A 34 17.02 -9.90 -14.02
C GLN A 34 17.38 -11.40 -14.13
N THR A 35 17.83 -12.01 -13.03
CA THR A 35 18.08 -13.45 -12.93
C THR A 35 16.79 -14.25 -13.17
N THR A 36 15.71 -13.85 -12.49
CA THR A 36 14.40 -14.48 -12.67
C THR A 36 13.90 -14.32 -14.10
N LYS A 37 14.04 -13.13 -14.70
CA LYS A 37 13.66 -12.86 -16.10
C LYS A 37 14.42 -13.73 -17.10
N ARG A 38 15.73 -13.93 -16.90
CA ARG A 38 16.54 -14.79 -17.78
C ARG A 38 16.12 -16.25 -17.72
N ILE A 39 15.78 -16.75 -16.54
CA ILE A 39 15.30 -18.12 -16.38
C ILE A 39 13.97 -18.31 -17.11
N PHE A 40 13.06 -17.36 -16.97
CA PHE A 40 11.81 -17.34 -17.70
C PHE A 40 12.00 -17.31 -19.22
N ALA A 41 12.93 -16.51 -19.73
CA ALA A 41 13.26 -16.47 -21.16
C ALA A 41 13.88 -17.77 -21.69
N SER A 42 14.60 -18.53 -20.85
CA SER A 42 15.25 -19.78 -21.25
C SER A 42 14.31 -20.98 -21.40
N ARG A 43 13.06 -20.89 -20.90
CA ARG A 43 12.10 -22.01 -20.86
C ARG A 43 11.33 -22.29 -22.17
N GLN A 44 11.88 -21.94 -23.34
CA GLN A 44 11.24 -22.17 -24.67
C GLN A 44 9.77 -21.72 -24.72
N VAL A 45 9.47 -20.51 -24.25
CA VAL A 45 8.13 -19.92 -24.41
C VAL A 45 8.05 -19.32 -25.82
N SER A 46 6.95 -19.58 -26.53
CA SER A 46 6.58 -18.88 -27.76
C SER A 46 6.72 -17.36 -27.57
N GLN A 47 7.30 -16.66 -28.54
CA GLN A 47 7.33 -15.18 -28.52
C GLN A 47 5.95 -14.57 -28.84
N ASP A 48 4.88 -15.36 -28.75
CA ASP A 48 3.53 -14.90 -28.99
C ASP A 48 3.14 -13.88 -27.91
N PRO A 49 2.60 -12.71 -28.29
CA PRO A 49 2.26 -11.64 -27.34
C PRO A 49 1.33 -12.10 -26.20
N VAL A 50 0.43 -13.04 -26.49
CA VAL A 50 -0.55 -13.59 -25.53
C VAL A 50 0.14 -14.41 -24.44
N ASP A 51 1.16 -15.19 -24.80
CA ASP A 51 1.91 -16.01 -23.84
C ASP A 51 2.78 -15.13 -22.92
N MET A 52 3.32 -14.03 -23.46
CA MET A 52 4.05 -13.02 -22.68
C MET A 52 3.14 -12.28 -21.70
N GLU A 53 1.95 -11.86 -22.12
CA GLU A 53 0.96 -11.20 -21.25
C GLU A 53 0.54 -12.12 -20.11
N LYS A 54 0.28 -13.40 -20.41
CA LYS A 54 -0.05 -14.42 -19.42
C LYS A 54 1.10 -14.67 -18.45
N GLN A 55 2.33 -14.70 -18.92
CA GLN A 55 3.51 -14.86 -18.07
C GLN A 55 3.70 -13.68 -17.10
N HIS A 56 3.51 -12.45 -17.57
CA HIS A 56 3.53 -11.26 -16.71
C HIS A 56 2.41 -11.33 -15.67
N ALA A 57 1.19 -11.71 -16.07
CA ALA A 57 0.06 -11.90 -15.17
C ALA A 57 0.33 -12.95 -14.09
N THR A 58 0.91 -14.10 -14.44
CA THR A 58 1.32 -15.16 -13.51
C THR A 58 2.37 -14.68 -12.50
N THR A 59 3.29 -13.81 -12.93
CA THR A 59 4.32 -13.27 -12.03
C THR A 59 3.75 -12.22 -11.10
N PHE A 60 2.77 -11.44 -11.56
CA PHE A 60 2.15 -10.35 -10.82
C PHE A 60 1.10 -10.82 -9.80
N SER A 61 0.28 -11.82 -10.15
CA SER A 61 -0.88 -12.23 -9.36
C SER A 61 -0.55 -12.60 -7.89
N PRO A 62 0.56 -13.28 -7.54
CA PRO A 62 0.87 -13.58 -6.14
C PRO A 62 1.11 -12.31 -5.31
N PHE A 63 1.79 -11.31 -5.87
CA PHE A 63 2.05 -10.04 -5.20
C PHE A 63 0.78 -9.23 -5.02
N TRP A 64 -0.02 -9.10 -6.09
CA TRP A 64 -1.31 -8.43 -6.03
C TRP A 64 -2.23 -9.06 -4.98
N ASN A 65 -2.30 -10.39 -4.95
CA ASN A 65 -3.14 -11.12 -4.00
C ASN A 65 -2.68 -10.94 -2.56
N GLU A 66 -1.37 -10.92 -2.27
CA GLU A 66 -0.89 -10.64 -0.92
C GLU A 66 -1.18 -9.19 -0.48
N ILE A 67 -1.14 -8.22 -1.40
CA ILE A 67 -1.57 -6.84 -1.11
C ILE A 67 -3.08 -6.82 -0.76
N VAL A 68 -3.91 -7.48 -1.56
CA VAL A 68 -5.36 -7.58 -1.31
C VAL A 68 -5.65 -8.27 0.03
N LYS A 69 -4.91 -9.34 0.37
CA LYS A 69 -5.02 -10.00 1.68
C LYS A 69 -4.61 -9.08 2.83
N SER A 70 -3.51 -8.33 2.70
CA SER A 70 -3.09 -7.34 3.69
C SER A 70 -4.18 -6.30 3.93
N LEU A 71 -4.78 -5.75 2.86
CA LEU A 71 -5.90 -4.80 2.99
C LEU A 71 -7.09 -5.41 3.74
N ARG A 72 -7.35 -6.71 3.54
CA ARG A 72 -8.40 -7.41 4.28
C ARG A 72 -8.02 -7.64 5.75
N GLU A 73 -6.80 -8.07 6.03
CA GLU A 73 -6.29 -8.28 7.39
C GLU A 73 -6.31 -7.00 8.24
N GLU A 74 -6.12 -5.84 7.59
CA GLU A 74 -6.19 -4.51 8.18
C GLU A 74 -7.63 -3.95 8.30
N ASP A 75 -8.62 -4.70 7.81
CA ASP A 75 -10.05 -4.37 7.81
C ASP A 75 -10.46 -3.21 6.86
N TYR A 76 -9.63 -2.86 5.88
CA TYR A 76 -10.00 -1.84 4.87
C TYR A 76 -10.99 -2.34 3.82
N ILE A 77 -11.03 -3.65 3.56
CA ILE A 77 -11.96 -4.25 2.60
C ILE A 77 -12.73 -5.40 3.25
N SER A 78 -13.93 -5.66 2.72
CA SER A 78 -14.75 -6.81 3.14
C SER A 78 -14.28 -8.14 2.53
N ASN A 79 -14.76 -9.28 3.04
CA ASN A 79 -14.53 -10.59 2.41
C ASN A 79 -15.01 -10.62 0.95
N MET A 80 -16.10 -9.93 0.64
CA MET A 80 -16.65 -9.85 -0.71
C MET A 80 -15.73 -9.03 -1.63
N GLU A 81 -15.30 -7.84 -1.19
CA GLU A 81 -14.37 -7.02 -1.98
C GLU A 81 -13.04 -7.73 -2.19
N ARG A 82 -12.53 -8.45 -1.17
CA ARG A 82 -11.36 -9.32 -1.31
C ARG A 82 -11.56 -10.31 -2.46
N ASP A 83 -12.65 -11.07 -2.45
CA ASP A 83 -12.92 -12.09 -3.48
C ASP A 83 -13.05 -11.48 -4.89
N LEU A 84 -13.51 -10.24 -5.01
CA LEU A 84 -13.59 -9.53 -6.29
C LEU A 84 -12.25 -8.96 -6.78
N LEU A 85 -11.38 -8.55 -5.85
CA LEU A 85 -10.07 -7.97 -6.13
C LEU A 85 -9.01 -9.03 -6.42
N MET A 86 -9.13 -10.24 -5.88
CA MET A 86 -8.17 -11.32 -6.08
C MET A 86 -8.02 -11.66 -7.57
N MET A 87 -6.77 -11.81 -8.00
CA MET A 87 -6.39 -12.22 -9.35
C MET A 87 -6.12 -13.73 -9.36
N PRO A 88 -6.70 -14.50 -10.29
CA PRO A 88 -6.32 -15.90 -10.46
C PRO A 88 -4.82 -16.06 -10.72
N SER A 89 -4.27 -17.23 -10.40
CA SER A 89 -2.83 -17.51 -10.55
C SER A 89 -2.34 -17.41 -12.01
N ASN A 90 -3.27 -17.50 -12.98
CA ASN A 90 -2.98 -17.56 -14.41
C ASN A 90 -2.07 -18.73 -14.82
N CYS A 91 -1.81 -19.69 -13.91
CA CYS A 91 -1.03 -20.89 -14.20
C CYS A 91 -1.85 -22.04 -14.80
N GLY A 92 -3.18 -21.89 -14.84
CA GLY A 92 -4.10 -22.94 -15.28
C GLY A 92 -4.08 -23.18 -16.79
N SER A 93 -4.90 -24.16 -17.20
CA SER A 93 -5.04 -24.66 -18.58
C SER A 93 -5.64 -23.66 -19.57
N LEU A 94 -6.32 -22.60 -19.09
CA LEU A 94 -6.90 -21.56 -19.93
C LEU A 94 -5.82 -20.79 -20.69
N LYS A 95 -5.89 -20.70 -22.01
CA LYS A 95 -4.92 -19.99 -22.87
C LYS A 95 -5.07 -18.45 -22.87
N MET A 96 -5.66 -17.88 -21.81
CA MET A 96 -5.95 -16.45 -21.70
C MET A 96 -5.62 -15.95 -20.30
N VAL A 97 -5.47 -14.63 -20.18
CA VAL A 97 -5.34 -13.98 -18.88
C VAL A 97 -6.70 -13.87 -18.21
N GLN A 98 -6.80 -14.42 -17.01
CA GLN A 98 -7.94 -14.22 -16.13
C GLN A 98 -7.68 -13.01 -15.24
N TRP A 99 -8.44 -11.94 -15.49
CA TRP A 99 -8.37 -10.69 -14.76
C TRP A 99 -9.20 -10.73 -13.47
N PRO A 100 -8.88 -9.93 -12.44
CA PRO A 100 -9.74 -9.80 -11.26
C PRO A 100 -11.20 -9.52 -11.59
N LEU A 101 -12.13 -10.11 -10.83
CA LEU A 101 -13.57 -10.00 -11.12
C LEU A 101 -14.06 -8.57 -11.08
N PHE A 102 -13.48 -7.70 -10.25
CA PHE A 102 -13.88 -6.29 -10.18
C PHE A 102 -13.71 -5.54 -11.52
N LEU A 103 -12.92 -6.05 -12.47
CA LEU A 103 -12.81 -5.48 -13.83
C LEU A 103 -13.88 -6.03 -14.78
N LEU A 104 -14.39 -7.22 -14.47
CA LEU A 104 -15.31 -8.00 -15.30
C LEU A 104 -16.78 -7.91 -14.84
N THR A 105 -17.04 -7.42 -13.63
CA THR A 105 -18.40 -7.33 -13.07
C THR A 105 -19.34 -6.55 -13.99
N SER A 106 -20.57 -7.05 -14.14
CA SER A 106 -21.62 -6.52 -15.03
C SER A 106 -21.31 -6.54 -16.53
N LYS A 107 -20.10 -6.92 -16.96
CA LYS A 107 -19.74 -6.96 -18.39
C LYS A 107 -20.48 -8.04 -19.15
N ILE A 108 -20.71 -9.21 -18.56
CA ILE A 108 -21.51 -10.27 -19.19
C ILE A 108 -22.96 -9.84 -19.38
N LEU A 109 -23.54 -9.12 -18.41
CA LEU A 109 -24.92 -8.63 -18.52
C LEU A 109 -25.05 -7.64 -19.67
N LEU A 110 -24.11 -6.71 -19.81
CA LEU A 110 -24.05 -5.79 -20.95
C LEU A 110 -23.81 -6.51 -22.28
N ALA A 111 -22.96 -7.55 -22.29
CA ALA A 111 -22.75 -8.37 -23.48
C ALA A 111 -24.02 -9.12 -23.91
N ILE A 112 -24.84 -9.57 -22.97
CA ILE A 112 -26.15 -10.18 -23.26
C ILE A 112 -27.12 -9.15 -23.83
N GLU A 113 -27.20 -7.96 -23.25
CA GLU A 113 -28.03 -6.86 -23.79
C GLU A 113 -27.64 -6.57 -25.24
N PHE A 114 -26.35 -6.44 -25.54
CA PHE A 114 -25.87 -6.28 -26.92
C PHE A 114 -26.21 -7.48 -27.81
N ALA A 115 -26.18 -8.69 -27.28
CA ALA A 115 -26.47 -9.91 -28.03
C ALA A 115 -27.96 -10.09 -28.34
N VAL A 116 -28.84 -9.64 -27.44
CA VAL A 116 -30.31 -9.65 -27.64
C VAL A 116 -30.74 -8.55 -28.61
N ASP A 117 -30.11 -7.38 -28.54
CA ASP A 117 -30.39 -6.23 -29.41
C ASP A 117 -29.66 -6.30 -30.76
N CYS A 118 -28.88 -7.35 -31.03
CA CYS A 118 -28.12 -7.48 -32.27
C CYS A 118 -28.98 -8.10 -33.38
N GLU A 119 -29.34 -7.27 -34.36
CA GLU A 119 -29.94 -7.71 -35.64
C GLU A 119 -28.87 -7.90 -36.74
N ASP A 120 -27.62 -7.49 -36.46
CA ASP A 120 -26.50 -7.46 -37.40
C ASP A 120 -25.75 -8.81 -37.49
N SER A 121 -24.51 -8.84 -38.03
CA SER A 121 -23.73 -10.08 -38.15
C SER A 121 -22.98 -10.46 -36.87
N GLN A 122 -22.49 -11.71 -36.78
CA GLN A 122 -21.60 -12.16 -35.69
C GLN A 122 -20.39 -11.23 -35.52
N ALA A 123 -19.82 -10.74 -36.62
CA ALA A 123 -18.66 -9.85 -36.60
C ALA A 123 -18.99 -8.50 -35.96
N ASP A 124 -20.17 -7.96 -36.22
CA ASP A 124 -20.63 -6.70 -35.64
C ASP A 124 -20.88 -6.82 -34.14
N LEU A 125 -21.52 -7.92 -33.70
CA LEU A 125 -21.68 -8.22 -32.27
C LEU A 125 -20.33 -8.32 -31.57
N TRP A 126 -19.40 -9.08 -32.15
CA TRP A 126 -18.07 -9.23 -31.56
C TRP A 126 -17.28 -7.92 -31.56
N SER A 127 -17.44 -7.06 -32.57
CA SER A 127 -16.84 -5.73 -32.58
C SER A 127 -17.40 -4.83 -31.48
N ARG A 128 -18.71 -4.88 -31.19
CA ARG A 128 -19.32 -4.16 -30.06
C ARG A 128 -18.80 -4.68 -28.72
N ILE A 129 -18.72 -6.01 -28.56
CA ILE A 129 -18.16 -6.65 -27.36
C ILE A 129 -16.67 -6.29 -27.19
N SER A 130 -15.91 -6.25 -28.27
CA SER A 130 -14.47 -5.96 -28.25
C SER A 130 -14.13 -4.49 -28.08
N SER A 131 -15.13 -3.58 -28.12
CA SER A 131 -14.90 -2.17 -27.81
C SER A 131 -14.46 -1.94 -26.37
N ASP A 132 -14.80 -2.87 -25.47
CA ASP A 132 -14.29 -2.95 -24.11
C ASP A 132 -13.51 -4.26 -23.95
N ASN A 133 -12.19 -4.16 -23.85
CA ASN A 133 -11.31 -5.33 -23.72
C ASN A 133 -11.75 -6.26 -22.56
N TYR A 134 -12.18 -5.72 -21.42
CA TYR A 134 -12.60 -6.53 -20.27
C TYR A 134 -13.92 -7.25 -20.52
N MET A 135 -14.81 -6.68 -21.35
CA MET A 135 -16.04 -7.36 -21.75
C MET A 135 -15.75 -8.55 -22.67
N ALA A 136 -14.83 -8.40 -23.63
CA ALA A 136 -14.35 -9.51 -24.43
C ALA A 136 -13.72 -10.62 -23.57
N TYR A 137 -12.85 -10.26 -22.62
CA TYR A 137 -12.27 -11.21 -21.67
C TYR A 137 -13.33 -11.92 -20.80
N ALA A 138 -14.35 -11.21 -20.31
CA ALA A 138 -15.42 -11.79 -19.52
C ALA A 138 -16.22 -12.84 -20.30
N VAL A 139 -16.56 -12.56 -21.57
CA VAL A 139 -17.28 -13.49 -22.45
C VAL A 139 -16.42 -14.73 -22.75
N GLN A 140 -15.16 -14.54 -23.11
CA GLN A 140 -14.22 -15.64 -23.37
C GLN A 140 -14.01 -16.50 -22.11
N GLU A 141 -13.81 -15.87 -20.96
CA GLU A 141 -13.63 -16.58 -19.68
C GLU A 141 -14.84 -17.43 -19.34
N CYS A 142 -16.04 -16.87 -19.47
CA CYS A 142 -17.27 -17.60 -19.22
C CYS A 142 -17.42 -18.82 -20.13
N TYR A 143 -17.13 -18.66 -21.43
CA TYR A 143 -17.19 -19.74 -22.41
C TYR A 143 -16.24 -20.89 -22.04
N TYR A 144 -14.96 -20.59 -21.82
CA TYR A 144 -13.98 -21.64 -21.51
C TYR A 144 -14.15 -22.23 -20.10
N SER A 145 -14.57 -21.42 -19.12
CA SER A 145 -14.85 -21.92 -17.78
C SER A 145 -16.03 -22.89 -17.80
N ALA A 146 -17.08 -22.59 -18.56
CA ALA A 146 -18.21 -23.50 -18.75
C ALA A 146 -17.77 -24.81 -19.44
N GLU A 147 -16.92 -24.74 -20.47
CA GLU A 147 -16.37 -25.92 -21.14
C GLU A 147 -15.64 -26.85 -20.16
N ILE A 148 -14.73 -26.29 -19.35
CA ILE A 148 -13.92 -27.05 -18.40
C ILE A 148 -14.78 -27.64 -17.28
N ILE A 149 -15.67 -26.83 -16.68
CA ILE A 149 -16.54 -27.27 -15.59
C ILE A 149 -17.46 -28.38 -16.07
N LEU A 150 -18.12 -28.21 -17.21
CA LEU A 150 -19.02 -29.23 -17.74
C LEU A 150 -18.26 -30.50 -18.12
N SER A 151 -17.12 -30.40 -18.81
CA SER A 151 -16.31 -31.56 -19.19
C SER A 151 -15.79 -32.35 -17.99
N SER A 152 -15.53 -31.69 -16.87
CA SER A 152 -15.10 -32.33 -15.62
C SER A 152 -16.26 -32.94 -14.82
N LEU A 153 -17.47 -32.38 -14.94
CA LEU A 153 -18.63 -32.75 -14.14
C LEU A 153 -19.34 -34.01 -14.66
N VAL A 154 -19.33 -34.22 -15.97
CA VAL A 154 -20.08 -35.31 -16.62
C VAL A 154 -19.15 -36.40 -17.15
N GLU A 155 -19.59 -37.66 -17.07
CA GLU A 155 -18.86 -38.83 -17.54
C GLU A 155 -19.52 -39.46 -18.78
N ALA A 156 -18.79 -40.38 -19.44
CA ALA A 156 -19.28 -41.23 -20.52
C ALA A 156 -20.05 -40.47 -21.63
N GLU A 157 -21.32 -40.79 -21.87
CA GLU A 157 -22.15 -40.19 -22.92
C GLU A 157 -22.36 -38.67 -22.70
N GLY A 158 -22.42 -38.22 -21.45
CA GLY A 158 -22.52 -36.80 -21.12
C GLY A 158 -21.28 -36.02 -21.53
N ARG A 159 -20.09 -36.60 -21.35
CA ARG A 159 -18.82 -35.96 -21.76
C ARG A 159 -18.72 -35.82 -23.28
N LEU A 160 -19.14 -36.85 -24.00
CA LEU A 160 -19.19 -36.81 -25.47
C LEU A 160 -20.15 -35.73 -26.00
N TRP A 161 -21.25 -35.47 -25.29
CA TRP A 161 -22.14 -34.33 -25.60
C TRP A 161 -21.44 -32.99 -25.41
N VAL A 162 -20.76 -32.77 -24.28
CA VAL A 162 -20.01 -31.52 -24.03
C VAL A 162 -18.95 -31.31 -25.10
N GLU A 163 -18.09 -32.31 -25.35
CA GLU A 163 -17.00 -32.21 -26.33
C GLU A 163 -17.53 -31.88 -27.74
N ARG A 164 -18.61 -32.56 -28.18
CA ARG A 164 -19.21 -32.31 -29.50
C ARG A 164 -19.90 -30.96 -29.59
N LEU A 165 -20.59 -30.52 -28.53
CA LEU A 165 -21.21 -29.20 -28.45
C LEU A 165 -20.18 -28.09 -28.61
N PHE A 166 -19.13 -28.10 -27.78
CA PHE A 166 -18.10 -27.06 -27.81
C PHE A 166 -17.28 -27.11 -29.10
N GLN A 167 -17.02 -28.29 -29.67
CA GLN A 167 -16.42 -28.42 -30.99
C GLN A 167 -17.27 -27.76 -32.09
N ARG A 168 -18.58 -27.99 -32.09
CA ARG A 168 -19.48 -27.42 -33.10
C ARG A 168 -19.62 -25.91 -32.97
N LEU A 169 -19.71 -25.42 -31.73
CA LEU A 169 -19.67 -23.99 -31.43
C LEU A 169 -18.36 -23.36 -31.92
N LYS A 170 -17.21 -23.99 -31.66
CA LYS A 170 -15.90 -23.50 -32.09
C LYS A 170 -15.77 -23.41 -33.61
N ILE A 171 -16.21 -24.43 -34.34
CA ILE A 171 -16.25 -24.41 -35.82
C ILE A 171 -17.14 -23.26 -36.29
N SER A 172 -18.34 -23.13 -35.73
CA SER A 172 -19.27 -22.06 -36.11
C SER A 172 -18.75 -20.65 -35.81
N ILE A 173 -17.99 -20.48 -34.72
CA ILE A 173 -17.36 -19.19 -34.40
C ILE A 173 -16.29 -18.85 -35.44
N LEU A 174 -15.46 -19.83 -35.82
CA LEU A 174 -14.41 -19.65 -36.84
C LEU A 174 -14.97 -19.37 -38.24
N ASP A 175 -16.08 -20.02 -38.59
CA ASP A 175 -16.76 -19.85 -39.88
C ASP A 175 -17.65 -18.58 -39.94
N GLY A 176 -17.78 -17.84 -38.83
CA GLY A 176 -18.62 -16.65 -38.76
C GLY A 176 -20.13 -16.92 -38.79
N SER A 177 -20.55 -18.16 -38.54
CA SER A 177 -21.92 -18.64 -38.70
C SER A 177 -22.66 -18.87 -37.38
N LEU A 178 -22.23 -18.25 -36.27
CA LEU A 178 -22.78 -18.49 -34.93
C LEU A 178 -24.30 -18.33 -34.86
N PHE A 179 -24.86 -17.31 -35.52
CA PHE A 179 -26.31 -17.06 -35.53
C PHE A 179 -27.11 -18.10 -36.33
N ALA A 180 -26.45 -18.90 -37.18
CA ALA A 180 -27.07 -20.07 -37.82
C ALA A 180 -27.04 -21.31 -36.91
N THR A 181 -26.16 -21.32 -35.91
CA THR A 181 -25.93 -22.45 -34.99
C THR A 181 -26.72 -22.31 -33.69
N VAL A 182 -26.87 -21.08 -33.17
CA VAL A 182 -27.54 -20.81 -31.89
C VAL A 182 -28.60 -19.72 -31.99
N ASN A 183 -29.65 -19.85 -31.19
CA ASN A 183 -30.62 -18.79 -30.96
C ASN A 183 -30.14 -17.89 -29.81
N ILE A 184 -29.48 -16.80 -30.17
CA ILE A 184 -28.86 -15.89 -29.21
C ILE A 184 -29.87 -15.24 -28.23
N THR A 185 -31.12 -15.04 -28.65
CA THR A 185 -32.19 -14.52 -27.77
C THR A 185 -32.51 -15.44 -26.59
N LYS A 186 -32.13 -16.72 -26.68
CA LYS A 186 -32.32 -17.73 -25.64
C LYS A 186 -31.10 -17.92 -24.74
N LEU A 187 -30.01 -17.18 -24.96
CA LEU A 187 -28.78 -17.27 -24.16
C LEU A 187 -29.04 -17.05 -22.67
N GLN A 188 -29.95 -16.12 -22.32
CA GLN A 188 -30.33 -15.84 -20.93
C GLN A 188 -30.80 -17.11 -20.18
N SER A 189 -31.56 -17.99 -20.84
CA SER A 189 -32.05 -19.24 -20.23
C SER A 189 -30.94 -20.26 -19.93
N VAL A 190 -29.90 -20.27 -20.78
CA VAL A 190 -28.70 -21.10 -20.57
C VAL A 190 -27.95 -20.61 -19.34
N LEU A 191 -27.75 -19.29 -19.23
CA LEU A 191 -27.05 -18.68 -18.10
C LEU A 191 -27.79 -18.89 -16.78
N GLU A 192 -29.11 -18.76 -16.75
CA GLU A 192 -29.92 -19.06 -15.56
C GLU A 192 -29.77 -20.51 -15.10
N SER A 193 -29.76 -21.45 -16.06
CA SER A 193 -29.55 -22.88 -15.77
C SER A 193 -28.14 -23.16 -15.27
N LEU A 194 -27.14 -22.46 -15.81
CA LEU A 194 -25.75 -22.58 -15.40
C LEU A 194 -25.47 -21.94 -14.03
N ILE A 195 -26.11 -20.81 -13.71
CA ILE A 195 -26.08 -20.20 -12.37
C ILE A 195 -26.67 -21.18 -11.34
N ALA A 196 -27.84 -21.75 -11.63
CA ALA A 196 -28.48 -22.71 -10.75
C ALA A 196 -27.62 -23.96 -10.49
N LEU A 197 -26.89 -24.42 -11.51
CA LEU A 197 -25.93 -25.51 -11.36
C LEU A 197 -24.74 -25.09 -10.47
N ALA A 198 -24.13 -23.94 -10.75
CA ALA A 198 -23.00 -23.45 -9.96
C ALA A 198 -23.37 -23.22 -8.48
N ASP A 199 -24.58 -22.72 -8.20
CA ASP A 199 -25.12 -22.56 -6.84
C ASP A 199 -25.20 -23.85 -6.03
N LEU A 200 -25.45 -24.98 -6.70
CA LEU A 200 -25.47 -26.29 -6.07
C LEU A 200 -24.04 -26.79 -5.82
N LEU A 201 -23.14 -26.61 -6.78
CA LEU A 201 -21.76 -27.10 -6.73
C LEU A 201 -20.86 -26.33 -5.76
N MET A 202 -21.22 -25.10 -5.38
CA MET A 202 -20.50 -24.35 -4.33
C MET A 202 -20.75 -24.87 -2.90
N LYS A 203 -21.71 -25.77 -2.69
CA LYS A 203 -22.04 -26.35 -1.38
C LYS A 203 -21.25 -27.64 -1.14
N ASN A 204 -21.14 -28.04 0.13
CA ASN A 204 -20.49 -29.31 0.47
C ASN A 204 -21.29 -30.51 -0.07
N GLU A 205 -20.57 -31.53 -0.57
CA GLU A 205 -21.17 -32.73 -1.17
C GLU A 205 -22.13 -33.42 -0.18
N SER A 206 -23.37 -33.65 -0.62
CA SER A 206 -24.33 -34.51 0.06
C SER A 206 -25.08 -35.35 -0.97
N SER A 207 -25.57 -36.52 -0.57
CA SER A 207 -26.31 -37.41 -1.48
C SER A 207 -27.54 -36.73 -2.10
N GLU A 208 -28.20 -35.85 -1.35
CA GLU A 208 -29.34 -35.06 -1.83
C GLU A 208 -28.91 -33.98 -2.83
N LEU A 209 -27.79 -33.28 -2.57
CA LEU A 209 -27.26 -32.25 -3.46
C LEU A 209 -26.70 -32.83 -4.75
N ALA A 210 -26.07 -34.00 -4.69
CA ALA A 210 -25.60 -34.71 -5.88
C ALA A 210 -26.77 -35.06 -6.82
N ARG A 211 -27.90 -35.52 -6.27
CA ARG A 211 -29.12 -35.77 -7.06
C ARG A 211 -29.69 -34.48 -7.66
N LYS A 212 -29.77 -33.40 -6.87
CA LYS A 212 -30.22 -32.08 -7.37
C LYS A 212 -29.30 -31.51 -8.44
N ALA A 213 -27.99 -31.72 -8.32
CA ALA A 213 -27.02 -31.27 -9.32
C ALA A 213 -27.12 -32.11 -10.61
N SER A 214 -27.33 -33.42 -10.52
CA SER A 214 -27.68 -34.27 -11.67
C SER A 214 -28.93 -33.76 -12.40
N ASP A 215 -30.00 -33.47 -11.65
CA ASP A 215 -31.24 -32.89 -12.21
C ASP A 215 -30.97 -31.52 -12.87
N ALA A 216 -30.11 -30.69 -12.28
CA ALA A 216 -29.72 -29.39 -12.82
C ALA A 216 -28.86 -29.50 -14.10
N VAL A 217 -27.96 -30.48 -14.18
CA VAL A 217 -27.20 -30.78 -15.42
C VAL A 217 -28.13 -31.25 -16.52
N TYR A 218 -29.10 -32.12 -16.21
CA TYR A 218 -30.11 -32.54 -17.18
C TYR A 218 -30.94 -31.36 -17.70
N LYS A 219 -31.36 -30.46 -16.79
CA LYS A 219 -32.06 -29.22 -17.17
C LYS A 219 -31.19 -28.33 -18.07
N LEU A 220 -29.90 -28.19 -17.76
CA LEU A 220 -28.97 -27.43 -18.60
C LEU A 220 -28.82 -28.06 -19.99
N TYR A 221 -28.70 -29.39 -20.06
CA TYR A 221 -28.69 -30.13 -21.33
C TYR A 221 -29.95 -29.87 -22.15
N ASP A 222 -31.12 -29.91 -21.52
CA ASP A 222 -32.41 -29.70 -22.18
C ASP A 222 -32.54 -28.27 -22.73
N VAL A 223 -32.19 -27.27 -21.92
CA VAL A 223 -32.20 -25.87 -22.33
C VAL A 223 -31.18 -25.61 -23.45
N VAL A 224 -29.96 -26.14 -23.33
CA VAL A 224 -28.93 -25.95 -24.37
C VAL A 224 -29.34 -26.62 -25.67
N THR A 225 -29.74 -27.90 -25.62
CA THR A 225 -29.96 -28.70 -26.83
C THR A 225 -31.27 -28.33 -27.53
N HIS A 226 -32.37 -28.17 -26.80
CA HIS A 226 -33.69 -27.97 -27.40
C HIS A 226 -34.15 -26.51 -27.43
N THR A 227 -33.54 -25.60 -26.66
CA THR A 227 -33.94 -24.18 -26.63
C THR A 227 -32.88 -23.25 -27.22
N PHE A 228 -31.59 -23.50 -26.96
CA PHE A 228 -30.51 -22.62 -27.39
C PHE A 228 -29.95 -22.97 -28.78
N LEU A 229 -29.81 -24.25 -29.14
CA LEU A 229 -29.39 -24.64 -30.49
C LEU A 229 -30.51 -24.42 -31.53
N THR A 230 -30.14 -24.18 -32.79
CA THR A 230 -31.12 -24.15 -33.88
C THR A 230 -31.68 -25.55 -34.16
N LYS A 231 -32.88 -25.64 -34.75
CA LYS A 231 -33.60 -26.91 -34.98
C LYS A 231 -32.74 -27.97 -35.67
N GLN A 232 -31.97 -27.57 -36.69
CA GLN A 232 -31.10 -28.47 -37.45
C GLN A 232 -30.08 -29.17 -36.54
N LEU A 233 -29.42 -28.43 -35.65
CA LEU A 233 -28.45 -28.99 -34.72
C LEU A 233 -29.10 -29.76 -33.59
N SER A 234 -30.25 -29.30 -33.08
CA SER A 234 -31.03 -30.07 -32.09
C SER A 234 -31.39 -31.45 -32.62
N GLU A 235 -31.86 -31.55 -33.87
CA GLU A 235 -32.20 -32.81 -34.53
C GLU A 235 -30.98 -33.72 -34.74
N GLU A 236 -29.79 -33.15 -35.03
CA GLU A 236 -28.54 -33.90 -35.08
C GLU A 236 -28.16 -34.53 -33.73
N PHE A 237 -28.38 -33.82 -32.62
CA PHE A 237 -28.16 -34.36 -31.27
C PHE A 237 -29.23 -35.39 -30.88
N ASP A 238 -30.49 -35.18 -31.25
CA ASP A 238 -31.62 -36.09 -30.98
C ASP A 238 -31.50 -37.43 -31.73
N THR A 239 -30.98 -37.39 -32.96
CA THR A 239 -30.79 -38.60 -33.79
C THR A 239 -29.48 -39.32 -33.51
N TRP A 240 -28.61 -38.76 -32.65
CA TRP A 240 -27.36 -39.39 -32.29
C TRP A 240 -27.62 -40.62 -31.40
N HIS A 241 -27.51 -41.80 -32.01
CA HIS A 241 -27.85 -43.10 -31.41
C HIS A 241 -27.29 -43.31 -29.99
N ILE A 242 -26.09 -42.79 -29.68
CA ILE A 242 -25.45 -42.94 -28.37
C ILE A 242 -26.21 -42.12 -27.30
N LEU A 243 -26.50 -40.85 -27.58
CA LEU A 243 -27.25 -39.98 -26.66
C LEU A 243 -28.72 -40.36 -26.56
N ALA A 244 -29.38 -40.66 -27.69
CA ALA A 244 -30.78 -41.03 -27.73
C ALA A 244 -31.05 -42.30 -26.90
N LYS A 245 -30.17 -43.30 -26.99
CA LYS A 245 -30.24 -44.52 -26.18
C LYS A 245 -30.02 -44.23 -24.69
N ALA A 246 -28.99 -43.45 -24.34
CA ALA A 246 -28.71 -43.09 -22.94
C ALA A 246 -29.83 -42.24 -22.30
N ARG A 247 -30.47 -41.35 -23.07
CA ARG A 247 -31.65 -40.57 -22.64
C ARG A 247 -32.86 -41.47 -22.40
N ASN A 248 -33.18 -42.36 -23.33
CA ASN A 248 -34.34 -43.25 -23.22
C ASN A 248 -34.20 -44.28 -22.10
N GLU A 249 -32.97 -44.68 -21.78
CA GLU A 249 -32.65 -45.59 -20.66
C GLU A 249 -32.52 -44.85 -19.31
N GLY A 250 -32.67 -43.52 -19.26
CA GLY A 250 -32.54 -42.73 -18.03
C GLY A 250 -31.14 -42.72 -17.42
N ARG A 251 -30.10 -43.09 -18.20
CA ARG A 251 -28.70 -43.18 -17.76
C ARG A 251 -27.95 -41.86 -17.90
N LEU A 252 -28.44 -40.94 -18.74
CA LEU A 252 -27.80 -39.66 -19.02
C LEU A 252 -27.74 -38.78 -17.75
N PHE A 253 -26.53 -38.37 -17.35
CA PHE A 253 -26.22 -37.56 -16.16
C PHE A 253 -26.60 -38.17 -14.81
N GLN A 254 -27.02 -39.44 -14.75
CA GLN A 254 -27.43 -40.11 -13.50
C GLN A 254 -26.33 -40.11 -12.42
N ARG A 255 -25.07 -40.06 -12.83
CA ARG A 255 -23.90 -39.86 -11.97
C ARG A 255 -23.13 -38.64 -12.47
N ILE A 256 -22.77 -37.76 -11.54
CA ILE A 256 -21.91 -36.61 -11.78
C ILE A 256 -20.63 -36.76 -10.95
N ASN A 257 -19.52 -36.28 -11.49
CA ASN A 257 -18.27 -36.21 -10.76
C ASN A 257 -18.23 -34.91 -9.95
N TRP A 258 -18.41 -34.99 -8.63
CA TRP A 258 -18.46 -33.80 -7.78
C TRP A 258 -17.09 -33.11 -7.75
N PRO A 259 -17.01 -31.77 -7.87
CA PRO A 259 -15.75 -31.04 -7.87
C PRO A 259 -15.08 -31.10 -6.49
N ARG A 260 -14.09 -31.97 -6.35
CA ARG A 260 -13.29 -32.14 -5.12
C ARG A 260 -11.98 -31.37 -5.14
N GLU A 261 -11.50 -31.02 -6.33
CA GLU A 261 -10.25 -30.28 -6.51
C GLU A 261 -10.44 -28.79 -6.16
N PRO A 262 -9.55 -28.18 -5.35
CA PRO A 262 -9.65 -26.77 -4.97
C PRO A 262 -9.71 -25.82 -6.17
N GLU A 263 -8.92 -26.09 -7.22
CA GLU A 263 -8.90 -25.27 -8.45
C GLU A 263 -10.26 -25.26 -9.15
N MET A 264 -10.92 -26.42 -9.22
CA MET A 264 -12.25 -26.55 -9.80
C MET A 264 -13.31 -25.84 -8.96
N GLN A 265 -13.21 -25.93 -7.63
CA GLN A 265 -14.12 -25.21 -6.72
C GLN A 265 -13.95 -23.69 -6.84
N GLU A 266 -12.72 -23.19 -6.96
CA GLU A 266 -12.45 -21.78 -7.22
C GLU A 266 -12.98 -21.34 -8.59
N LEU A 267 -12.81 -22.14 -9.64
CA LEU A 267 -13.33 -21.85 -10.97
C LEU A 267 -14.86 -21.77 -10.98
N ILE A 268 -15.55 -22.68 -10.29
CA ILE A 268 -17.01 -22.68 -10.16
C ILE A 268 -17.48 -21.44 -9.38
N LYS A 269 -16.86 -21.16 -8.23
CA LYS A 269 -17.17 -19.96 -7.43
C LYS A 269 -16.96 -18.70 -8.26
N ARG A 270 -15.90 -18.64 -9.05
CA ARG A 270 -15.55 -17.52 -9.91
C ARG A 270 -16.55 -17.34 -11.05
N LEU A 271 -16.93 -18.41 -11.74
CA LEU A 271 -17.95 -18.38 -12.79
C LEU A 271 -19.30 -17.90 -12.24
N HIS A 272 -19.70 -18.42 -11.07
CA HIS A 272 -20.92 -17.97 -10.39
C HIS A 272 -20.87 -16.46 -10.08
N LEU A 273 -19.76 -15.95 -9.54
CA LEU A 273 -19.62 -14.51 -9.25
C LEU A 273 -19.64 -13.65 -10.52
N LEU A 274 -19.00 -14.10 -11.59
CA LEU A 274 -18.97 -13.42 -12.89
C LEU A 274 -20.38 -13.26 -13.49
N LEU A 275 -21.25 -14.25 -13.30
CA LEU A 275 -22.62 -14.28 -13.84
C LEU A 275 -23.66 -13.58 -12.96
N THR A 276 -23.50 -13.61 -11.64
CA THR A 276 -24.53 -13.13 -10.70
C THR A 276 -24.30 -11.72 -10.20
N LYS A 277 -23.06 -11.21 -10.20
CA LYS A 277 -22.75 -9.91 -9.61
C LYS A 277 -23.09 -8.76 -10.56
N LYS A 278 -24.00 -7.90 -10.08
CA LYS A 278 -24.50 -6.71 -10.78
C LYS A 278 -23.93 -5.39 -10.23
N GLU A 279 -23.10 -5.43 -9.19
CA GLU A 279 -22.56 -4.19 -8.60
C GLU A 279 -21.61 -3.51 -9.59
N SER A 280 -21.76 -2.19 -9.77
CA SER A 280 -20.83 -1.41 -10.58
C SER A 280 -19.42 -1.48 -9.99
N ALA A 281 -18.53 -2.11 -10.75
CA ALA A 281 -17.09 -2.15 -10.57
C ALA A 281 -16.47 -0.79 -10.20
N ALA A 282 -17.09 0.33 -10.62
CA ALA A 282 -16.55 1.68 -10.49
C ALA A 282 -16.17 2.08 -9.06
N ASN A 283 -16.74 1.42 -8.04
CA ASN A 283 -16.56 1.77 -6.64
C ASN A 283 -15.76 0.76 -5.79
N ILE A 284 -15.16 -0.28 -6.37
CA ILE A 284 -14.39 -1.28 -5.61
C ILE A 284 -12.88 -0.97 -5.64
N PRO A 285 -12.17 -0.98 -4.49
CA PRO A 285 -12.70 -1.07 -3.12
C PRO A 285 -13.43 0.21 -2.71
N LYS A 286 -14.39 0.14 -1.78
CA LYS A 286 -15.16 1.32 -1.31
C LYS A 286 -14.37 2.23 -0.37
N ASN A 287 -13.56 1.63 0.51
CA ASN A 287 -12.77 2.35 1.51
C ASN A 287 -11.75 3.30 0.85
N LEU A 288 -11.65 4.53 1.37
CA LEU A 288 -10.81 5.58 0.78
C LEU A 288 -9.31 5.30 0.96
N GLU A 289 -8.91 4.71 2.08
CA GLU A 289 -7.50 4.38 2.34
C GLU A 289 -7.03 3.22 1.46
N ALA A 290 -7.86 2.19 1.26
CA ALA A 290 -7.58 1.14 0.28
C ALA A 290 -7.42 1.69 -1.14
N ARG A 291 -8.31 2.61 -1.55
CA ARG A 291 -8.23 3.28 -2.86
C ARG A 291 -6.91 4.04 -3.01
N ARG A 292 -6.54 4.84 -1.99
CA ARG A 292 -5.31 5.64 -1.98
C ARG A 292 -4.07 4.75 -2.10
N ARG A 293 -3.99 3.69 -1.29
CA ARG A 293 -2.90 2.72 -1.28
C ARG A 293 -2.71 2.06 -2.65
N LEU A 294 -3.78 1.51 -3.22
CA LEU A 294 -3.74 0.87 -4.54
C LEU A 294 -3.42 1.87 -5.66
N GLN A 295 -3.96 3.09 -5.62
CA GLN A 295 -3.64 4.14 -6.59
C GLN A 295 -2.17 4.53 -6.54
N PHE A 296 -1.60 4.74 -5.35
CA PHE A 296 -0.20 5.10 -5.23
C PHE A 296 0.71 3.97 -5.70
N PHE A 297 0.47 2.74 -5.24
CA PHE A 297 1.27 1.58 -5.66
C PHE A 297 1.25 1.42 -7.18
N THR A 298 0.07 1.39 -7.78
CA THR A 298 -0.06 1.23 -9.24
C THR A 298 0.53 2.39 -10.02
N ASN A 299 0.42 3.63 -9.55
CA ASN A 299 1.10 4.78 -10.17
C ASN A 299 2.63 4.63 -10.09
N SER A 300 3.14 4.22 -8.93
CA SER A 300 4.59 4.11 -8.69
C SER A 300 5.26 3.06 -9.59
N LEU A 301 4.52 2.05 -10.06
CA LEU A 301 5.05 1.05 -11.01
C LEU A 301 5.52 1.65 -12.33
N PHE A 302 5.05 2.85 -12.70
CA PHE A 302 5.44 3.53 -13.94
C PHE A 302 6.52 4.60 -13.74
N MET A 303 6.90 4.88 -12.49
CA MET A 303 7.94 5.85 -12.16
C MET A 303 9.33 5.26 -12.38
N ASP A 304 10.30 6.13 -12.62
CA ASP A 304 11.69 5.73 -12.78
C ASP A 304 12.25 5.18 -11.45
N MET A 305 12.70 3.93 -11.47
CA MET A 305 13.39 3.29 -10.35
C MET A 305 14.43 2.28 -10.86
N PRO A 306 15.50 2.01 -10.08
CA PRO A 306 16.47 0.96 -10.41
C PRO A 306 15.80 -0.42 -10.48
N ILE A 307 16.39 -1.33 -11.27
CA ILE A 307 15.93 -2.73 -11.34
C ILE A 307 16.23 -3.42 -10.00
N ALA A 308 15.24 -4.14 -9.46
CA ALA A 308 15.42 -4.91 -8.23
C ALA A 308 16.44 -6.05 -8.41
N LYS A 309 17.41 -6.17 -7.51
CA LYS A 309 18.22 -7.39 -7.37
C LYS A 309 17.40 -8.52 -6.73
N SER A 310 17.86 -9.76 -6.94
CA SER A 310 17.32 -10.92 -6.21
C SER A 310 17.44 -10.72 -4.70
N VAL A 311 16.56 -11.33 -3.90
CA VAL A 311 16.62 -11.22 -2.43
C VAL A 311 17.98 -11.70 -1.92
N SER A 312 18.59 -12.72 -2.53
CA SER A 312 19.92 -13.19 -2.17
C SER A 312 21.04 -12.16 -2.38
N GLU A 313 20.91 -11.29 -3.38
CA GLU A 313 21.96 -10.35 -3.79
C GLU A 313 21.70 -8.91 -3.33
N MET A 314 20.51 -8.61 -2.79
CA MET A 314 20.20 -7.28 -2.28
C MET A 314 21.10 -6.90 -1.10
N MET A 315 21.29 -5.59 -0.92
CA MET A 315 21.92 -5.02 0.27
C MET A 315 21.09 -5.36 1.54
N PRO A 316 21.69 -5.94 2.59
CA PRO A 316 21.01 -6.13 3.86
C PRO A 316 20.82 -4.78 4.58
N PHE A 317 19.72 -4.61 5.30
CA PHE A 317 19.41 -3.36 5.99
C PHE A 317 18.74 -3.57 7.35
N SER A 318 18.79 -2.52 8.18
CA SER A 318 18.02 -2.44 9.42
C SER A 318 17.01 -1.31 9.39
N VAL A 319 15.87 -1.50 10.05
CA VAL A 319 15.02 -0.38 10.47
C VAL A 319 15.34 -0.05 11.92
N PHE A 320 15.36 1.24 12.25
CA PHE A 320 15.71 1.72 13.56
C PHE A 320 14.72 2.78 14.06
N THR A 321 14.00 2.44 15.14
CA THR A 321 12.93 3.28 15.70
C THR A 321 13.23 3.62 17.15
N PRO A 322 13.50 4.89 17.49
CA PRO A 322 13.54 5.32 18.88
C PRO A 322 12.12 5.38 19.46
N TYR A 323 11.99 4.90 20.69
CA TYR A 323 10.78 4.84 21.50
C TYR A 323 11.12 5.25 22.94
N TYR A 324 10.22 5.97 23.59
CA TYR A 324 10.41 6.34 24.99
C TYR A 324 9.30 5.77 25.88
N GLU A 325 8.14 6.42 25.91
CA GLU A 325 7.02 6.07 26.81
C GLU A 325 5.64 6.19 26.16
N GLU A 326 5.60 6.38 24.84
CA GLU A 326 4.39 6.49 24.04
C GLU A 326 3.50 5.24 24.19
N THR A 327 2.22 5.34 23.84
CA THR A 327 1.30 4.20 23.92
C THR A 327 1.76 3.04 23.04
N VAL A 328 1.97 1.86 23.64
CA VAL A 328 2.37 0.65 22.91
C VAL A 328 1.17 0.00 22.23
N LEU A 329 0.17 -0.38 23.04
CA LEU A 329 -1.17 -0.78 22.64
C LEU A 329 -2.16 -0.04 23.54
N PHE A 330 -3.31 0.35 23.01
CA PHE A 330 -4.41 0.77 23.87
C PHE A 330 -4.85 -0.39 24.77
N SER A 331 -5.02 -0.08 26.06
CA SER A 331 -5.62 -0.97 27.05
C SER A 331 -7.13 -1.08 26.85
N ALA A 332 -7.76 -2.10 27.43
CA ALA A 332 -9.21 -2.26 27.34
C ALA A 332 -9.97 -1.12 28.04
N SER A 333 -9.43 -0.60 29.14
CA SER A 333 -9.97 0.55 29.87
C SER A 333 -9.90 1.82 29.01
N GLU A 334 -8.74 2.15 28.43
CA GLU A 334 -8.63 3.34 27.56
C GLU A 334 -9.61 3.31 26.37
N ILE A 335 -9.92 2.12 25.87
CA ILE A 335 -10.87 1.96 24.75
C ILE A 335 -12.33 2.23 25.17
N GLN A 336 -12.69 1.87 26.40
CA GLN A 336 -14.07 1.93 26.92
C GLN A 336 -14.36 3.20 27.70
N ASP A 337 -13.38 3.69 28.45
CA ASP A 337 -13.51 4.82 29.35
C ASP A 337 -13.86 6.07 28.55
N LYS A 338 -14.83 6.82 29.09
CA LYS A 338 -15.29 8.07 28.49
C LYS A 338 -14.40 9.20 28.97
N ASN A 339 -14.02 10.09 28.05
CA ASN A 339 -13.36 11.34 28.38
C ASN A 339 -14.36 12.32 29.06
N GLU A 340 -13.90 13.53 29.36
CA GLU A 340 -14.70 14.60 29.99
C GLU A 340 -15.98 14.94 29.20
N ASP A 341 -15.98 14.73 27.88
CA ASP A 341 -17.12 14.95 26.98
C ASP A 341 -18.06 13.73 26.87
N GLY A 342 -17.79 12.65 27.61
CA GLY A 342 -18.60 11.43 27.55
C GLY A 342 -18.30 10.51 26.35
N ILE A 343 -17.20 10.75 25.62
CA ILE A 343 -16.80 10.05 24.40
C ILE A 343 -15.68 9.05 24.71
N SER A 344 -15.83 7.79 24.31
CA SER A 344 -14.77 6.78 24.37
C SER A 344 -14.01 6.66 23.05
N ILE A 345 -12.77 6.13 23.10
CA ILE A 345 -11.97 5.87 21.89
C ILE A 345 -12.74 4.94 20.93
N LEU A 346 -13.40 3.91 21.45
CA LEU A 346 -14.18 3.00 20.62
C LEU A 346 -15.29 3.73 19.86
N PHE A 347 -16.09 4.54 20.55
CA PHE A 347 -17.17 5.30 19.94
C PHE A 347 -16.64 6.23 18.83
N TYR A 348 -15.52 6.91 19.10
CA TYR A 348 -14.88 7.79 18.13
C TYR A 348 -14.42 7.04 16.87
N LEU A 349 -13.71 5.92 17.04
CA LEU A 349 -13.22 5.11 15.91
C LEU A 349 -14.36 4.52 15.07
N GLN A 350 -15.45 4.08 15.70
CA GLN A 350 -16.64 3.60 14.98
C GLN A 350 -17.31 4.68 14.13
N LYS A 351 -17.25 5.94 14.55
CA LYS A 351 -17.84 7.07 13.82
C LYS A 351 -16.99 7.51 12.64
N ILE A 352 -15.66 7.48 12.79
CA ILE A 352 -14.74 7.89 11.71
C ILE A 352 -14.51 6.75 10.70
N PHE A 353 -14.50 5.50 11.16
CA PHE A 353 -14.22 4.32 10.33
C PHE A 353 -15.36 3.28 10.36
N PRO A 354 -16.60 3.65 9.95
CA PRO A 354 -17.76 2.77 10.07
C PRO A 354 -17.68 1.53 9.18
N ASP A 355 -17.08 1.66 8.00
CA ASP A 355 -16.82 0.57 7.06
C ASP A 355 -15.76 -0.39 7.60
N GLU A 356 -14.66 0.14 8.15
CA GLU A 356 -13.61 -0.68 8.74
C GLU A 356 -14.06 -1.42 10.00
N TRP A 357 -14.93 -0.79 10.82
CA TRP A 357 -15.55 -1.45 11.96
C TRP A 357 -16.41 -2.64 11.53
N LYS A 358 -17.20 -2.48 10.46
CA LYS A 358 -17.99 -3.58 9.89
C LYS A 358 -17.11 -4.72 9.39
N ASN A 359 -16.01 -4.40 8.72
CA ASN A 359 -15.05 -5.40 8.21
C ASN A 359 -14.32 -6.13 9.35
N PHE A 360 -13.97 -5.43 10.43
CA PHE A 360 -13.42 -6.00 11.65
C PHE A 360 -14.38 -7.01 12.29
N ARG A 361 -15.63 -6.61 12.50
CA ARG A 361 -16.67 -7.50 13.04
C ARG A 361 -16.89 -8.72 12.16
N GLN A 362 -16.80 -8.57 10.83
CA GLN A 362 -16.82 -9.70 9.90
C GLN A 362 -15.60 -10.62 10.08
N ARG A 363 -14.40 -10.07 10.33
CA ARG A 363 -13.16 -10.83 10.46
C ARG A 363 -13.15 -11.73 11.68
N ILE A 364 -13.61 -11.21 12.82
CA ILE A 364 -13.67 -11.96 14.08
C ILE A 364 -14.94 -12.82 14.22
N GLY A 365 -15.81 -12.86 13.20
CA GLY A 365 -17.03 -13.67 13.22
C GLY A 365 -18.15 -13.13 14.13
N CYS A 366 -18.13 -11.83 14.45
CA CYS A 366 -19.08 -11.19 15.37
C CYS A 366 -19.94 -10.13 14.68
N LEU A 367 -20.38 -10.34 13.44
CA LEU A 367 -21.23 -9.40 12.69
C LEU A 367 -22.55 -9.10 13.40
N GLU A 368 -23.17 -10.11 14.01
CA GLU A 368 -24.49 -10.01 14.64
C GLU A 368 -24.43 -9.96 16.19
N SER A 369 -23.26 -10.22 16.78
CA SER A 369 -23.06 -10.26 18.24
C SER A 369 -23.20 -8.88 18.90
N SER A 370 -23.36 -8.81 20.23
CA SER A 370 -23.29 -7.52 20.93
C SER A 370 -21.84 -7.06 21.10
N GLU A 371 -21.61 -5.76 21.32
CA GLU A 371 -20.27 -5.24 21.64
C GLU A 371 -19.74 -5.82 22.95
N GLU A 372 -20.62 -6.09 23.92
CA GLU A 372 -20.25 -6.74 25.18
C GLU A 372 -19.63 -8.12 24.96
N ASP A 373 -20.09 -8.87 23.96
CA ASP A 373 -19.57 -10.20 23.65
C ASP A 373 -18.12 -10.16 23.15
N ILE A 374 -17.73 -9.07 22.47
CA ILE A 374 -16.35 -8.82 22.04
C ILE A 374 -15.43 -8.65 23.26
N PHE A 375 -15.90 -7.95 24.30
CA PHE A 375 -15.12 -7.72 25.51
C PHE A 375 -15.06 -8.94 26.44
N LYS A 376 -16.12 -9.76 26.48
CA LYS A 376 -16.17 -11.00 27.28
C LYS A 376 -15.17 -12.05 26.79
N ASN A 377 -14.98 -12.18 25.48
CA ASN A 377 -14.03 -13.14 24.90
C ASN A 377 -12.59 -12.58 24.93
N PRO A 378 -11.63 -13.22 25.63
CA PRO A 378 -10.25 -12.71 25.74
C PRO A 378 -9.54 -12.53 24.39
N SER A 379 -9.78 -13.43 23.42
CA SER A 379 -9.17 -13.36 22.09
C SER A 379 -9.75 -12.20 21.28
N HIS A 380 -11.07 -12.01 21.31
CA HIS A 380 -11.72 -10.90 20.61
C HIS A 380 -11.34 -9.56 21.23
N ARG A 381 -11.24 -9.50 22.57
CA ARG A 381 -10.77 -8.31 23.29
C ARG A 381 -9.33 -7.94 22.90
N LEU A 382 -8.45 -8.92 22.70
CA LEU A 382 -7.09 -8.66 22.22
C LEU A 382 -7.08 -8.15 20.78
N GLU A 383 -7.86 -8.75 19.89
CA GLU A 383 -8.00 -8.29 18.51
C GLU A 383 -8.59 -6.87 18.43
N LEU A 384 -9.53 -6.52 19.32
CA LEU A 384 -10.05 -5.16 19.44
C LEU A 384 -8.97 -4.16 19.87
N ARG A 385 -8.11 -4.53 20.83
CA ARG A 385 -6.97 -3.68 21.25
C ARG A 385 -6.03 -3.41 20.09
N PHE A 386 -5.70 -4.43 19.29
CA PHE A 386 -4.88 -4.25 18.08
C PHE A 386 -5.59 -3.40 17.04
N TRP A 387 -6.88 -3.67 16.76
CA TRP A 387 -7.67 -2.91 15.79
C TRP A 387 -7.71 -1.41 16.11
N ALA A 388 -7.92 -1.06 17.39
CA ALA A 388 -7.88 0.32 17.85
C ALA A 388 -6.46 0.91 17.76
N SER A 389 -5.45 0.17 18.21
CA SER A 389 -4.05 0.64 18.22
C SER A 389 -3.50 0.91 16.81
N TYR A 390 -3.90 0.12 15.81
CA TYR A 390 -3.53 0.32 14.40
C TYR A 390 -4.15 1.57 13.76
N ARG A 391 -5.16 2.17 14.39
CA ARG A 391 -5.77 3.45 13.96
C ARG A 391 -5.27 4.64 14.77
N GLY A 392 -4.50 4.40 15.83
CA GLY A 392 -3.82 5.43 16.63
C GLY A 392 -2.37 5.69 16.19
N GLN A 393 -1.69 6.55 16.94
CA GLN A 393 -0.23 6.76 16.87
C GLN A 393 0.45 5.88 17.93
N THR A 394 0.51 4.57 17.71
CA THR A 394 1.01 3.58 18.69
C THR A 394 2.23 2.80 18.16
N LEU A 395 3.07 2.30 19.07
CA LEU A 395 4.18 1.40 18.69
C LEU A 395 3.71 0.15 17.96
N ALA A 396 2.54 -0.40 18.31
CA ALA A 396 1.98 -1.56 17.62
C ALA A 396 1.77 -1.30 16.13
N ARG A 397 1.27 -0.11 15.76
CA ARG A 397 1.07 0.29 14.36
C ARG A 397 2.39 0.34 13.61
N THR A 398 3.37 1.04 14.17
CA THR A 398 4.71 1.21 13.60
C THR A 398 5.42 -0.13 13.44
N VAL A 399 5.30 -1.02 14.44
CA VAL A 399 5.86 -2.36 14.35
C VAL A 399 5.22 -3.16 13.22
N ARG A 400 3.89 -3.20 13.15
CA ARG A 400 3.19 -3.89 12.05
C ARG A 400 3.66 -3.36 10.68
N GLY A 401 3.69 -2.04 10.52
CA GLY A 401 4.10 -1.39 9.28
C GLY A 401 5.52 -1.78 8.86
N MET A 402 6.50 -1.63 9.76
CA MET A 402 7.91 -1.94 9.43
C MET A 402 8.17 -3.44 9.24
N MET A 403 7.38 -4.30 9.90
CA MET A 403 7.45 -5.74 9.70
C MET A 403 6.96 -6.20 8.32
N TYR A 404 6.24 -5.35 7.56
CA TYR A 404 5.94 -5.64 6.17
C TYR A 404 7.17 -5.76 5.28
N TYR A 405 8.31 -5.13 5.61
CA TYR A 405 9.56 -5.41 4.90
C TYR A 405 9.94 -6.88 4.99
N ARG A 406 9.83 -7.49 6.17
CA ARG A 406 10.10 -8.92 6.32
C ARG A 406 9.13 -9.75 5.49
N ARG A 407 7.81 -9.46 5.57
CA ARG A 407 6.78 -10.18 4.81
C ARG A 407 6.99 -10.07 3.29
N ALA A 408 7.34 -8.89 2.79
CA ALA A 408 7.66 -8.67 1.39
C ALA A 408 8.88 -9.48 0.94
N LEU A 409 9.96 -9.49 1.73
CA LEU A 409 11.18 -10.26 1.42
C LEU A 409 10.94 -11.78 1.46
N LEU A 410 10.12 -12.26 2.40
CA LEU A 410 9.71 -13.67 2.45
C LEU A 410 9.00 -14.08 1.15
N LEU A 411 7.99 -13.31 0.74
CA LEU A 411 7.24 -13.57 -0.50
C LEU A 411 8.15 -13.51 -1.73
N GLN A 412 8.98 -12.47 -1.84
CA GLN A 412 9.92 -12.29 -2.95
C GLN A 412 10.93 -13.44 -3.02
N SER A 413 11.51 -13.85 -1.89
CA SER A 413 12.48 -14.95 -1.85
C SER A 413 11.84 -16.29 -2.21
N TYR A 414 10.59 -16.52 -1.79
CA TYR A 414 9.86 -17.75 -2.10
C TYR A 414 9.58 -17.85 -3.61
N LEU A 415 9.12 -16.76 -4.23
CA LEU A 415 8.77 -16.74 -5.66
C LEU A 415 9.99 -16.77 -6.58
N GLU A 416 11.10 -16.12 -6.22
CA GLU A 416 12.34 -16.16 -7.00
C GLU A 416 12.91 -17.58 -7.07
N ARG A 417 12.82 -18.35 -5.98
CA ARG A 417 13.31 -19.73 -5.94
C ARG A 417 12.42 -20.72 -6.64
N ARG A 418 11.09 -20.52 -6.66
CA ARG A 418 10.17 -21.26 -7.54
C ARG A 418 10.60 -21.20 -9.00
N SER A 419 11.23 -20.10 -9.41
CA SER A 419 11.71 -19.91 -10.78
C SER A 419 13.02 -20.66 -11.03
N LEU A 420 13.86 -20.85 -10.01
CA LEU A 420 15.17 -21.53 -10.05
C LEU A 420 15.10 -23.06 -9.93
N GLY A 421 14.04 -23.62 -9.33
CA GLY A 421 13.84 -25.05 -9.20
C GLY A 421 13.52 -25.71 -10.55
N GLY A 422 14.51 -26.38 -11.14
CA GLY A 422 14.35 -27.27 -12.28
C GLY A 422 14.27 -28.74 -11.86
N VAL A 423 13.25 -29.43 -12.40
CA VAL A 423 13.25 -30.85 -12.83
C VAL A 423 13.23 -31.99 -11.80
N GLU A 424 13.59 -31.84 -10.51
CA GLU A 424 13.66 -33.04 -9.62
C GLU A 424 12.63 -33.19 -8.49
N GLU A 425 11.73 -32.23 -8.29
CA GLU A 425 10.55 -32.45 -7.44
C GLU A 425 9.30 -32.09 -8.24
N ALA A 426 8.55 -33.12 -8.62
CA ALA A 426 7.21 -33.00 -9.15
C ALA A 426 6.28 -32.44 -8.07
N TYR A 427 6.43 -31.16 -7.74
CA TYR A 427 5.41 -30.41 -7.04
C TYR A 427 4.22 -30.29 -7.99
N SER A 428 3.09 -30.88 -7.59
CA SER A 428 1.82 -30.76 -8.28
C SER A 428 1.52 -29.29 -8.60
N ILE A 429 0.91 -29.03 -9.76
CA ILE A 429 0.43 -27.71 -10.19
C ILE A 429 -0.41 -27.02 -9.07
N GLY A 430 -1.04 -27.81 -8.19
CA GLY A 430 -1.76 -27.33 -7.01
C GLY A 430 -0.92 -26.59 -5.95
N ASP A 431 0.40 -26.84 -5.84
CA ASP A 431 1.25 -26.01 -4.97
C ASP A 431 1.48 -24.63 -5.61
N LEU A 432 1.55 -24.55 -6.94
CA LEU A 432 1.77 -23.31 -7.69
C LEU A 432 0.71 -22.23 -7.40
N VAL A 433 -0.53 -22.66 -7.10
CA VAL A 433 -1.71 -21.82 -6.85
C VAL A 433 -1.70 -21.17 -5.47
N ASN A 434 -0.98 -21.74 -4.49
CA ASN A 434 -1.08 -21.29 -3.11
C ASN A 434 0.14 -20.47 -2.66
N THR A 435 -0.09 -19.20 -2.33
CA THR A 435 0.82 -18.47 -1.42
C THR A 435 0.65 -18.93 0.03
N LEU A 436 -0.27 -19.87 0.32
CA LEU A 436 -0.36 -20.51 1.63
C LEU A 436 0.94 -21.29 1.90
N GLY A 437 1.77 -20.75 2.79
CA GLY A 437 2.96 -21.42 3.30
C GLY A 437 4.30 -20.72 3.03
N PHE A 438 4.35 -19.60 2.30
CA PHE A 438 5.64 -18.89 2.14
C PHE A 438 6.19 -18.41 3.50
N GLU A 439 5.32 -18.08 4.45
CA GLU A 439 5.67 -17.73 5.82
C GLU A 439 6.24 -18.90 6.62
N LEU A 440 5.99 -20.14 6.19
CA LEU A 440 6.48 -21.37 6.82
C LEU A 440 7.73 -21.92 6.13
N ASN A 441 8.05 -21.47 4.91
CA ASN A 441 9.21 -21.94 4.17
C ASN A 441 10.52 -21.52 4.86
N VAL A 442 11.33 -22.51 5.25
CA VAL A 442 12.52 -22.32 6.08
C VAL A 442 13.57 -21.47 5.37
N GLU A 443 13.80 -21.72 4.08
CA GLU A 443 14.83 -21.04 3.31
C GLU A 443 14.47 -19.58 3.01
N ALA A 444 13.20 -19.29 2.72
CA ALA A 444 12.70 -17.93 2.53
C ALA A 444 12.81 -17.14 3.84
N ARG A 445 12.44 -17.76 4.97
CA ARG A 445 12.62 -17.18 6.32
C ARG A 445 14.07 -16.87 6.62
N ALA A 446 14.98 -17.82 6.38
CA ALA A 446 16.40 -17.60 6.57
C ALA A 446 16.92 -16.45 5.71
N GLN A 447 16.50 -16.33 4.45
CA GLN A 447 16.90 -15.19 3.60
C GLN A 447 16.36 -13.86 4.11
N ALA A 448 15.08 -13.78 4.45
CA ALA A 448 14.50 -12.56 5.00
C ALA A 448 15.21 -12.13 6.29
N ASP A 449 15.52 -13.07 7.19
CA ASP A 449 16.19 -12.80 8.46
C ASP A 449 17.69 -12.43 8.30
N LEU A 450 18.34 -12.89 7.21
CA LEU A 450 19.69 -12.44 6.84
C LEU A 450 19.70 -11.03 6.25
N LYS A 451 18.63 -10.62 5.56
CA LYS A 451 18.55 -9.35 4.84
C LYS A 451 17.91 -8.22 5.63
N PHE A 452 17.06 -8.52 6.60
CA PHE A 452 16.30 -7.52 7.34
C PHE A 452 16.32 -7.75 8.85
N THR A 453 16.60 -6.68 9.60
CA THR A 453 16.41 -6.67 11.05
C THR A 453 15.73 -5.40 11.52
N TYR A 454 14.79 -5.51 12.47
CA TYR A 454 14.13 -4.34 13.04
C TYR A 454 14.54 -4.15 14.50
N VAL A 455 15.10 -2.99 14.83
CA VAL A 455 15.52 -2.63 16.19
C VAL A 455 14.67 -1.44 16.67
N VAL A 456 13.88 -1.68 17.72
CA VAL A 456 13.22 -0.61 18.49
C VAL A 456 14.12 -0.28 19.67
N SER A 457 14.51 0.97 19.82
CA SER A 457 15.27 1.43 20.98
C SER A 457 14.33 2.01 22.03
N CYS A 458 14.14 1.29 23.13
CA CYS A 458 13.30 1.68 24.26
C CYS A 458 14.19 1.89 25.49
N GLN A 459 14.78 3.09 25.64
CA GLN A 459 15.79 3.36 26.68
C GLN A 459 15.36 2.92 28.08
N ILE A 460 14.08 3.11 28.44
CA ILE A 460 13.53 2.84 29.79
C ILE A 460 12.91 1.45 29.96
N TYR A 461 13.00 0.57 28.96
CA TYR A 461 12.36 -0.76 29.01
C TYR A 461 12.83 -1.59 30.21
N GLY A 462 14.11 -1.47 30.58
CA GLY A 462 14.68 -2.20 31.72
C GLY A 462 13.95 -1.86 33.02
N THR A 463 13.73 -0.58 33.29
CA THR A 463 12.98 -0.08 34.44
C THR A 463 11.51 -0.45 34.35
N GLN A 464 10.88 -0.30 33.17
CA GLN A 464 9.48 -0.69 32.97
C GLN A 464 9.25 -2.18 33.27
N ARG A 465 10.21 -3.05 32.93
CA ARG A 465 10.15 -4.48 33.26
C ARG A 465 10.28 -4.74 34.75
N GLN A 466 11.24 -4.09 35.43
CA GLN A 466 11.40 -4.21 36.88
C GLN A 466 10.13 -3.77 37.62
N ASN A 467 9.48 -2.71 37.13
CA ASN A 467 8.24 -2.16 37.70
C ASN A 467 6.96 -2.88 37.25
N LYS A 468 7.05 -3.88 36.36
CA LYS A 468 5.90 -4.58 35.76
C LYS A 468 4.88 -3.62 35.10
N ALA A 469 5.37 -2.58 34.45
CA ALA A 469 4.54 -1.60 33.76
C ALA A 469 3.78 -2.23 32.57
N SER A 470 2.60 -1.70 32.25
CA SER A 470 1.76 -2.20 31.14
C SER A 470 2.49 -2.15 29.79
N GLN A 471 3.26 -1.09 29.55
CA GLN A 471 4.08 -0.93 28.34
C GLN A 471 5.06 -2.09 28.17
N ALA A 472 5.66 -2.58 29.27
CA ALA A 472 6.62 -3.68 29.18
C ALA A 472 5.97 -5.01 28.78
N ILE A 473 4.74 -5.24 29.25
CA ILE A 473 3.93 -6.42 28.90
C ILE A 473 3.52 -6.35 27.42
N ASP A 474 3.06 -5.18 26.98
CA ASP A 474 2.66 -4.96 25.59
C ASP A 474 3.85 -5.05 24.61
N ILE A 475 5.03 -4.54 24.98
CA ILE A 475 6.28 -4.74 24.20
C ILE A 475 6.64 -6.23 24.12
N ALA A 476 6.50 -6.98 25.22
CA ALA A 476 6.75 -8.42 25.21
C ALA A 476 5.79 -9.18 24.28
N LEU A 477 4.52 -8.77 24.23
CA LEU A 477 3.54 -9.29 23.28
C LEU A 477 3.93 -8.97 21.82
N LEU A 478 4.41 -7.76 21.53
CA LEU A 478 4.90 -7.40 20.19
C LEU A 478 6.11 -8.24 19.77
N LEU A 479 7.05 -8.50 20.69
CA LEU A 479 8.19 -9.39 20.47
C LEU A 479 7.74 -10.81 20.13
N GLN A 480 6.70 -11.32 20.78
CA GLN A 480 6.14 -12.65 20.51
C GLN A 480 5.46 -12.75 19.16
N ARG A 481 4.76 -11.70 18.73
CA ARG A 481 3.98 -11.70 17.48
C ARG A 481 4.84 -11.43 16.23
N ASN A 482 6.01 -10.82 16.38
CA ASN A 482 6.82 -10.35 15.26
C ASN A 482 8.23 -10.96 15.26
N GLU A 483 8.41 -11.97 14.42
CA GLU A 483 9.72 -12.56 14.16
C GLU A 483 10.66 -11.54 13.50
N GLY A 484 11.80 -11.24 14.10
CA GLY A 484 12.76 -10.26 13.58
C GLY A 484 12.72 -8.91 14.29
N LEU A 485 11.70 -8.65 15.11
CA LEU A 485 11.68 -7.53 16.05
C LEU A 485 12.70 -7.76 17.17
N ARG A 486 13.48 -6.73 17.47
CA ARG A 486 14.43 -6.69 18.58
C ARG A 486 14.22 -5.40 19.37
N VAL A 487 14.39 -5.47 20.67
CA VAL A 487 14.30 -4.29 21.56
C VAL A 487 15.64 -4.05 22.21
N ALA A 488 16.18 -2.86 22.00
CA ALA A 488 17.37 -2.37 22.69
C ALA A 488 16.96 -1.45 23.84
N PHE A 489 17.64 -1.53 24.98
CA PHE A 489 17.32 -0.69 26.14
C PHE A 489 18.51 -0.50 27.07
N ILE A 490 18.37 0.45 28.00
CA ILE A 490 19.34 0.65 29.08
C ILE A 490 18.85 -0.08 30.32
N HIS A 491 19.74 -0.87 30.90
CA HIS A 491 19.53 -1.55 32.16
C HIS A 491 20.45 -0.97 33.23
N GLU A 492 19.85 -0.61 34.36
CA GLU A 492 20.56 -0.10 35.53
C GLU A 492 20.65 -1.22 36.58
N GLU A 493 21.87 -1.53 37.00
CA GLU A 493 22.16 -2.48 38.07
C GLU A 493 22.83 -1.72 39.23
N THR A 494 22.32 -1.95 40.44
CA THR A 494 22.86 -1.35 41.66
C THR A 494 23.88 -2.32 42.27
N ALA A 495 25.17 -1.97 42.21
CA ALA A 495 26.24 -2.72 42.84
C ALA A 495 26.65 -2.06 44.16
N ILE A 496 26.71 -2.83 45.24
CA ILE A 496 27.25 -2.38 46.53
C ILE A 496 28.75 -2.68 46.51
N LEU A 497 29.57 -1.64 46.55
CA LEU A 497 31.02 -1.78 46.61
C LEU A 497 31.46 -2.29 47.99
N PRO A 498 32.66 -2.90 48.12
CA PRO A 498 33.14 -3.46 49.39
C PRO A 498 33.23 -2.45 50.54
N ASP A 499 33.29 -1.15 50.23
CA ASP A 499 33.32 -0.03 51.18
C ASP A 499 31.92 0.45 51.62
N GLY A 500 30.85 -0.19 51.15
CA GLY A 500 29.46 0.17 51.43
C GLY A 500 28.89 1.27 50.52
N THR A 501 29.67 1.78 49.54
CA THR A 501 29.17 2.76 48.58
C THR A 501 28.32 2.11 47.49
N VAL A 502 27.24 2.78 47.10
CA VAL A 502 26.33 2.30 46.05
C VAL A 502 26.82 2.82 44.70
N SER A 503 27.28 1.92 43.84
CA SER A 503 27.65 2.21 42.45
C SER A 503 26.52 1.80 41.52
N LYS A 504 26.19 2.68 40.56
CA LYS A 504 25.22 2.40 39.51
C LYS A 504 25.96 1.97 38.25
N GLU A 505 25.73 0.75 37.82
CA GLU A 505 26.26 0.23 36.57
C GLU A 505 25.19 0.28 35.48
N TYR A 506 25.59 0.70 34.29
CA TYR A 506 24.69 0.86 33.14
C TYR A 506 25.07 -0.13 32.05
N TYR A 507 24.08 -0.82 31.49
CA TYR A 507 24.25 -1.78 30.40
C TYR A 507 23.32 -1.45 29.24
N SER A 508 23.84 -1.43 28.02
CA SER A 508 23.03 -1.46 26.79
C SER A 508 22.72 -2.94 26.47
N LYS A 509 21.45 -3.33 26.56
CA LYS A 509 21.00 -4.72 26.35
C LYS A 509 20.15 -4.81 25.09
N LEU A 510 20.26 -5.93 24.37
CA LEU A 510 19.44 -6.25 23.20
C LEU A 510 18.71 -7.56 23.41
N VAL A 511 17.40 -7.58 23.18
CA VAL A 511 16.57 -8.77 23.35
C VAL A 511 15.68 -9.05 22.15
N LYS A 512 15.28 -10.32 22.04
CA LYS A 512 14.29 -10.81 21.08
C LYS A 512 13.41 -11.89 21.71
N ALA A 513 12.30 -12.22 21.07
CA ALA A 513 11.65 -13.51 21.30
C ALA A 513 12.42 -14.62 20.58
N ASN A 514 12.57 -15.78 21.24
CA ASN A 514 13.03 -17.00 20.58
C ASN A 514 11.90 -17.66 19.77
N ILE A 515 12.19 -18.78 19.11
CA ILE A 515 11.21 -19.54 18.30
C ILE A 515 9.98 -20.04 19.08
N HIS A 516 10.05 -20.07 20.42
CA HIS A 516 8.93 -20.45 21.29
C HIS A 516 8.24 -19.24 21.93
N GLY A 517 8.51 -18.02 21.44
CA GLY A 517 7.96 -16.79 22.01
C GLY A 517 8.52 -16.42 23.39
N LYS A 518 9.59 -17.08 23.85
CA LYS A 518 10.22 -16.76 25.15
C LYS A 518 11.24 -15.66 24.97
N TYR A 519 11.30 -14.78 25.97
CA TYR A 519 12.28 -13.71 26.06
C TYR A 519 13.72 -14.27 26.03
N GLN A 520 14.56 -13.71 25.17
CA GLN A 520 15.97 -14.06 25.04
C GLN A 520 16.82 -12.79 25.02
N GLU A 521 17.76 -12.68 25.96
CA GLU A 521 18.83 -11.69 25.91
C GLU A 521 19.88 -12.14 24.88
N ILE A 522 20.20 -11.25 23.94
CA ILE A 522 21.18 -11.51 22.87
C ILE A 522 22.52 -10.92 23.24
N PHE A 523 22.52 -9.67 23.71
CA PHE A 523 23.73 -8.93 24.07
C PHE A 523 23.50 -8.13 25.35
N SER A 524 24.58 -7.99 26.13
CA SER A 524 24.68 -7.08 27.28
C SER A 524 26.05 -6.42 27.23
N ILE A 525 26.06 -5.09 27.04
CA ILE A 525 27.28 -4.30 26.88
C ILE A 525 27.34 -3.28 28.00
N LYS A 526 28.34 -3.39 28.87
CA LYS A 526 28.58 -2.41 29.94
C LYS A 526 28.95 -1.05 29.34
N LEU A 527 28.26 -0.01 29.77
CA LEU A 527 28.50 1.37 29.40
C LEU A 527 29.45 2.05 30.39
N PRO A 528 30.20 3.08 29.97
CA PRO A 528 31.13 3.80 30.85
C PRO A 528 30.43 4.65 31.92
N GLY A 529 29.11 4.83 31.83
CA GLY A 529 28.31 5.61 32.76
C GLY A 529 26.89 5.78 32.25
N ASN A 530 26.14 6.72 32.84
CA ASN A 530 24.79 7.05 32.40
C ASN A 530 24.83 7.61 30.95
N PRO A 531 24.17 6.97 29.98
CA PRO A 531 24.20 7.43 28.59
C PRO A 531 23.36 8.68 28.32
N LYS A 532 22.50 9.11 29.26
CA LYS A 532 21.61 10.26 29.07
C LYS A 532 22.36 11.57 29.35
N LEU A 533 22.71 12.28 28.29
CA LEU A 533 23.46 13.55 28.36
C LEU A 533 22.57 14.78 28.22
N GLY A 534 21.57 14.77 27.32
CA GLY A 534 20.58 15.83 27.16
C GLY A 534 19.26 15.33 26.60
N GLU A 535 19.03 15.56 25.31
CA GLU A 535 17.80 15.14 24.61
C GLU A 535 17.57 13.62 24.71
N GLY A 536 16.32 13.17 24.59
CA GLY A 536 16.00 11.74 24.71
C GLY A 536 16.34 10.94 23.46
N LYS A 537 15.97 11.46 22.28
CA LYS A 537 16.03 10.73 21.00
C LYS A 537 17.46 10.41 20.52
N PRO A 538 18.43 11.35 20.49
CA PRO A 538 19.77 11.04 19.98
C PRO A 538 20.49 10.01 20.85
N GLU A 539 20.35 10.10 22.16
CA GLU A 539 20.96 9.19 23.14
C GLU A 539 20.36 7.80 23.04
N ASN A 540 19.03 7.73 22.88
CA ASN A 540 18.30 6.49 22.61
C ASN A 540 18.80 5.84 21.32
N GLN A 541 19.00 6.63 20.27
CA GLN A 541 19.55 6.13 19.01
C GLN A 541 21.01 5.66 19.15
N ASN A 542 21.85 6.44 19.82
CA ASN A 542 23.29 6.19 19.88
C ASN A 542 23.66 4.93 20.68
N HIS A 543 22.96 4.63 21.79
CA HIS A 543 23.27 3.41 22.54
C HIS A 543 22.86 2.12 21.81
N ALA A 544 21.87 2.20 20.92
CA ALA A 544 21.28 1.05 20.26
C ALA A 544 21.75 0.86 18.81
N ILE A 545 22.36 1.87 18.17
CA ILE A 545 22.85 1.78 16.78
C ILE A 545 23.83 0.61 16.58
N ILE A 546 24.60 0.24 17.60
CA ILE A 546 25.53 -0.89 17.60
C ILE A 546 24.84 -2.25 17.41
N PHE A 547 23.54 -2.34 17.68
CA PHE A 547 22.74 -3.55 17.50
C PHE A 547 22.13 -3.68 16.10
N THR A 548 22.18 -2.63 15.28
CA THR A 548 21.77 -2.67 13.88
C THR A 548 22.75 -3.50 13.04
N ARG A 549 22.25 -4.11 11.97
CA ARG A 549 22.99 -5.00 11.05
C ARG A 549 22.74 -4.59 9.59
N GLY A 550 23.52 -5.17 8.67
CA GLY A 550 23.43 -4.85 7.24
C GLY A 550 24.18 -3.58 6.84
N GLU A 551 24.24 -3.25 5.56
CA GLU A 551 25.01 -2.10 5.05
C GLU A 551 24.17 -0.82 5.02
N ALA A 552 22.85 -0.93 5.11
CA ALA A 552 21.93 0.21 5.19
C ALA A 552 21.17 0.26 6.52
N ILE A 553 20.76 1.47 6.92
CA ILE A 553 19.91 1.69 8.10
C ILE A 553 18.84 2.73 7.79
N GLN A 554 17.56 2.37 7.96
CA GLN A 554 16.43 3.28 7.84
C GLN A 554 16.04 3.82 9.21
N THR A 555 15.93 5.14 9.34
CA THR A 555 15.43 5.78 10.56
C THR A 555 13.94 6.02 10.47
N ILE A 556 13.21 5.60 11.48
CA ILE A 556 11.74 5.66 11.52
C ILE A 556 11.31 6.22 12.86
N ASP A 557 10.35 7.13 12.86
CA ASP A 557 9.76 7.66 14.09
C ASP A 557 8.66 6.72 14.63
N MET A 558 8.42 6.80 15.94
CA MET A 558 7.45 5.95 16.64
C MET A 558 6.01 6.05 16.11
N ASN A 559 5.64 7.13 15.44
CA ASN A 559 4.29 7.34 14.92
C ASN A 559 4.20 7.19 13.39
N GLN A 560 5.15 6.48 12.78
CA GLN A 560 5.11 6.16 11.36
C GLN A 560 4.48 4.79 11.08
N ASP A 561 3.98 4.62 9.87
CA ASP A 561 3.40 3.37 9.39
C ASP A 561 4.03 3.02 8.05
N ASN A 562 3.98 1.76 7.65
CA ASN A 562 4.41 1.35 6.32
C ASN A 562 3.40 0.34 5.76
N TYR A 563 3.43 0.15 4.46
CA TYR A 563 2.43 -0.61 3.73
C TYR A 563 3.10 -1.76 2.98
N LEU A 564 2.43 -2.91 2.88
CA LEU A 564 3.02 -4.11 2.26
C LEU A 564 3.45 -3.88 0.81
N GLU A 565 2.62 -3.21 0.04
CA GLU A 565 2.87 -2.84 -1.35
C GLU A 565 4.06 -1.87 -1.53
N GLU A 566 4.32 -1.03 -0.52
CA GLU A 566 5.47 -0.12 -0.49
C GLU A 566 6.76 -0.85 -0.09
N ALA A 567 6.64 -1.75 0.89
CA ALA A 567 7.74 -2.58 1.37
C ALA A 567 8.38 -3.45 0.27
N MET A 568 7.60 -3.85 -0.76
CA MET A 568 8.10 -4.60 -1.92
C MET A 568 9.16 -3.85 -2.72
N LYS A 569 9.17 -2.50 -2.68
CA LYS A 569 10.09 -1.62 -3.43
C LYS A 569 11.39 -1.32 -2.69
N MET A 570 11.59 -1.82 -1.47
CA MET A 570 12.80 -1.55 -0.68
C MET A 570 14.08 -2.02 -1.39
N ARG A 571 14.00 -3.11 -2.16
CA ARG A 571 15.13 -3.61 -2.94
C ARG A 571 15.54 -2.63 -4.04
N ASN A 572 14.57 -2.01 -4.72
CA ASN A 572 14.81 -0.98 -5.71
C ASN A 572 15.43 0.27 -5.08
N LEU A 573 14.89 0.70 -3.93
CA LEU A 573 15.42 1.85 -3.19
C LEU A 573 16.89 1.64 -2.80
N LEU A 574 17.25 0.48 -2.26
CA LEU A 574 18.63 0.21 -1.84
C LEU A 574 19.63 0.18 -3.01
N GLU A 575 19.17 -0.12 -4.23
CA GLU A 575 20.03 -0.03 -5.42
C GLU A 575 20.40 1.41 -5.79
N GLU A 576 19.68 2.42 -5.30
CA GLU A 576 20.03 3.83 -5.52
C GLU A 576 21.39 4.20 -4.93
N PHE A 577 21.87 3.51 -3.89
CA PHE A 577 23.24 3.67 -3.37
C PHE A 577 24.31 3.31 -4.40
N HIS A 578 23.98 2.47 -5.38
CA HIS A 578 24.88 2.03 -6.45
C HIS A 578 24.70 2.83 -7.75
N VAL A 579 23.85 3.86 -7.76
CA VAL A 579 23.62 4.75 -8.89
C VAL A 579 24.21 6.13 -8.60
N LYS A 580 24.93 6.72 -9.56
CA LYS A 580 25.45 8.09 -9.41
C LYS A 580 24.35 9.11 -9.71
N HIS A 581 23.94 9.85 -8.69
CA HIS A 581 22.96 10.94 -8.81
C HIS A 581 23.66 12.29 -8.98
N GLY A 582 24.28 12.46 -10.16
CA GLY A 582 25.23 13.54 -10.45
C GLY A 582 26.66 12.99 -10.45
N LEU A 583 27.54 13.54 -9.61
CA LEU A 583 28.96 13.13 -9.57
C LEU A 583 29.26 11.99 -8.59
N ARG A 584 28.38 11.74 -7.62
CA ARG A 584 28.65 10.87 -6.46
C ARG A 584 27.51 9.91 -6.18
N TYR A 585 27.86 8.77 -5.58
CA TYR A 585 26.89 7.86 -4.99
C TYR A 585 26.20 8.50 -3.78
N PRO A 586 24.91 8.24 -3.56
CA PRO A 586 24.20 8.66 -2.36
C PRO A 586 24.81 8.10 -1.09
N THR A 587 24.63 8.81 0.01
CA THR A 587 24.93 8.33 1.38
C THR A 587 23.70 8.40 2.28
N ILE A 588 22.65 9.10 1.82
CA ILE A 588 21.32 9.14 2.41
C ILE A 588 20.31 9.15 1.26
N LEU A 589 19.35 8.23 1.30
CA LEU A 589 18.22 8.14 0.39
C LEU A 589 16.98 8.68 1.10
N GLY A 590 16.47 9.80 0.60
CA GLY A 590 15.24 10.38 1.08
C GLY A 590 14.00 9.65 0.58
N VAL A 591 13.03 9.44 1.47
CA VAL A 591 11.77 8.77 1.14
C VAL A 591 10.59 9.74 1.35
N ARG A 592 9.59 9.67 0.47
CA ARG A 592 8.35 10.46 0.59
C ARG A 592 7.53 10.04 1.81
N GLU A 593 6.84 11.00 2.41
CA GLU A 593 5.88 10.72 3.49
C GLU A 593 4.43 10.94 3.06
N HIS A 594 3.52 10.21 3.71
CA HIS A 594 2.07 10.38 3.59
C HIS A 594 1.46 10.63 4.98
N ILE A 595 0.80 11.77 5.15
CA ILE A 595 0.19 12.14 6.44
C ILE A 595 -1.21 11.52 6.57
N PHE A 596 -1.34 10.48 7.38
CA PHE A 596 -2.60 9.73 7.49
C PHE A 596 -3.60 10.31 8.51
N THR A 597 -3.24 11.39 9.23
CA THR A 597 -4.15 12.09 10.16
C THR A 597 -4.89 13.26 9.51
N GLY A 598 -4.63 13.57 8.24
CA GLY A 598 -5.19 14.74 7.56
C GLY A 598 -6.72 14.75 7.43
N SER A 599 -7.37 13.58 7.41
CA SER A 599 -8.83 13.47 7.27
C SER A 599 -9.61 13.68 8.58
N VAL A 600 -8.91 13.85 9.71
CA VAL A 600 -9.53 13.85 11.04
C VAL A 600 -10.24 15.17 11.35
N SER A 601 -9.71 16.30 10.88
CA SER A 601 -10.30 17.62 11.08
C SER A 601 -9.85 18.60 10.00
N SER A 602 -10.50 19.77 9.90
CA SER A 602 -10.07 20.83 8.99
C SER A 602 -8.65 21.33 9.31
N LEU A 603 -8.33 21.50 10.60
CA LEU A 603 -6.99 21.88 11.05
C LEU A 603 -5.94 20.82 10.67
N ALA A 604 -6.27 19.54 10.86
CA ALA A 604 -5.40 18.44 10.46
C ALA A 604 -5.18 18.41 8.94
N SER A 605 -6.22 18.73 8.16
CA SER A 605 -6.15 18.83 6.70
C SER A 605 -5.19 19.94 6.26
N PHE A 606 -5.26 21.15 6.85
CA PHE A 606 -4.33 22.23 6.54
C PHE A 606 -2.87 21.87 6.87
N MET A 607 -2.63 21.30 8.05
CA MET A 607 -1.29 20.83 8.44
C MET A 607 -0.76 19.75 7.50
N SER A 608 -1.61 18.77 7.17
CA SER A 608 -1.30 17.70 6.21
C SER A 608 -0.92 18.26 4.83
N ASN A 609 -1.63 19.28 4.34
CA ASN A 609 -1.35 19.92 3.06
C ASN A 609 0.00 20.67 3.08
N GLN A 610 0.29 21.41 4.15
CA GLN A 610 1.57 22.09 4.34
C GLN A 610 2.72 21.07 4.35
N GLU A 611 2.59 20.00 5.12
CA GLU A 611 3.61 18.95 5.20
C GLU A 611 3.79 18.21 3.88
N THR A 612 2.69 17.86 3.20
CA THR A 612 2.72 17.20 1.88
C THR A 612 3.56 18.02 0.90
N SER A 613 3.37 19.35 0.86
CA SER A 613 4.18 20.24 0.03
C SER A 613 5.67 20.18 0.36
N PHE A 614 6.01 20.13 1.66
CA PHE A 614 7.40 20.02 2.10
C PHE A 614 8.00 18.66 1.71
N VAL A 615 7.35 17.55 2.06
CA VAL A 615 7.88 16.17 1.89
C VAL A 615 7.87 15.67 0.44
N THR A 616 7.27 16.41 -0.50
CA THR A 616 7.30 16.12 -1.94
C THR A 616 8.03 17.22 -2.72
N LEU A 617 7.33 18.31 -3.07
CA LEU A 617 7.85 19.40 -3.90
C LEU A 617 9.09 20.04 -3.28
N GLY A 618 9.05 20.35 -1.97
CA GLY A 618 10.17 20.93 -1.22
C GLY A 618 11.40 20.02 -1.27
N GLN A 619 11.26 18.78 -0.83
CA GLN A 619 12.34 17.79 -0.83
C GLN A 619 12.93 17.57 -2.23
N ARG A 620 12.10 17.54 -3.29
CA ARG A 620 12.54 17.40 -4.68
C ARG A 620 13.45 18.55 -5.11
N VAL A 621 13.06 19.80 -4.82
CA VAL A 621 13.87 20.98 -5.15
C VAL A 621 15.18 20.99 -4.37
N LEU A 622 15.11 20.67 -3.07
CA LEU A 622 16.29 20.60 -2.21
C LEU A 622 17.29 19.51 -2.65
N ALA A 623 16.79 18.34 -3.06
CA ALA A 623 17.62 17.24 -3.54
C ALA A 623 18.26 17.58 -4.90
N PHE A 624 17.52 18.25 -5.79
CA PHE A 624 18.04 18.72 -7.07
C PHE A 624 19.20 19.72 -6.87
N LEU A 625 19.03 20.66 -5.95
CA LEU A 625 20.04 21.68 -5.63
C LEU A 625 21.14 21.18 -4.67
N LYS A 626 21.13 19.91 -4.26
CA LYS A 626 22.14 19.32 -3.36
C LYS A 626 22.25 20.03 -2.01
N VAL A 627 21.12 20.51 -1.50
CA VAL A 627 20.99 21.14 -0.17
C VAL A 627 19.93 20.45 0.71
N ARG A 628 19.36 19.33 0.24
CA ARG A 628 18.53 18.45 1.07
C ARG A 628 19.36 17.91 2.23
N MET A 629 18.79 17.95 3.42
CA MET A 629 19.37 17.35 4.62
C MET A 629 18.51 16.18 5.11
N HIS A 630 18.94 15.55 6.20
CA HIS A 630 18.12 14.58 6.90
C HIS A 630 17.17 15.28 7.87
N TYR A 631 15.90 14.89 7.91
CA TYR A 631 14.87 15.50 8.77
C TYR A 631 14.29 14.50 9.78
N GLY A 632 15.09 13.51 10.20
CA GLY A 632 14.76 12.51 11.22
C GLY A 632 14.23 11.19 10.64
N HIS A 633 13.39 11.27 9.62
CA HIS A 633 12.74 10.12 9.00
C HIS A 633 12.19 10.49 7.60
N PRO A 634 11.79 9.50 6.75
CA PRO A 634 12.01 8.06 6.82
C PRO A 634 13.24 7.63 6.00
N ASP A 635 14.32 8.41 6.07
CA ASP A 635 15.50 8.24 5.23
C ASP A 635 16.26 6.94 5.49
N VAL A 636 16.88 6.41 4.43
CA VAL A 636 17.80 5.26 4.49
C VAL A 636 19.22 5.75 4.35
N PHE A 637 20.10 5.35 5.26
CA PHE A 637 21.51 5.74 5.31
C PHE A 637 22.41 4.61 4.82
N ASP A 638 23.51 4.97 4.14
CA ASP A 638 24.69 4.10 4.07
C ASP A 638 25.25 4.00 5.50
N ARG A 639 24.98 2.86 6.15
CA ARG A 639 25.33 2.64 7.54
C ARG A 639 26.84 2.70 7.72
N ILE A 640 27.62 2.12 6.81
CA ILE A 640 29.09 2.05 6.92
C ILE A 640 29.67 3.47 6.84
N PHE A 641 29.17 4.29 5.92
CA PHE A 641 29.55 5.69 5.83
C PHE A 641 29.29 6.43 7.14
N HIS A 642 28.08 6.33 7.70
CA HIS A 642 27.65 7.17 8.82
C HIS A 642 28.18 6.72 10.19
N ILE A 643 28.20 5.41 10.49
CA ILE A 643 28.68 4.92 11.80
C ILE A 643 30.16 5.23 12.03
N THR A 644 30.95 5.34 10.96
CA THR A 644 32.38 5.68 11.04
C THR A 644 32.63 7.20 11.03
N ARG A 645 31.57 8.01 10.95
CA ARG A 645 31.66 9.45 10.66
C ARG A 645 30.81 10.35 11.57
N GLY A 646 30.36 9.84 12.71
CA GLY A 646 29.64 10.63 13.71
C GLY A 646 28.21 10.14 13.96
N GLY A 647 27.80 9.04 13.34
CA GLY A 647 26.48 8.44 13.54
C GLY A 647 25.39 9.14 12.73
N ILE A 648 24.15 8.88 13.13
CA ILE A 648 22.93 9.34 12.43
C ILE A 648 22.22 10.49 13.16
N SER A 649 22.66 10.81 14.39
CA SER A 649 22.12 11.90 15.19
C SER A 649 23.18 12.44 16.17
N LYS A 650 23.07 13.72 16.51
CA LYS A 650 24.07 14.43 17.32
C LYS A 650 23.57 14.67 18.74
N ALA A 651 23.98 13.82 19.68
CA ALA A 651 23.66 13.98 21.11
C ALA A 651 24.37 15.20 21.73
N SER A 652 23.68 15.89 22.63
CA SER A 652 24.21 17.05 23.34
C SER A 652 23.31 17.44 24.52
N ARG A 653 23.90 18.05 25.56
CA ARG A 653 23.23 18.36 26.82
C ARG A 653 22.21 19.51 26.73
N VAL A 654 22.43 20.47 25.83
CA VAL A 654 21.61 21.71 25.73
C VAL A 654 21.48 22.20 24.29
N ILE A 655 22.57 22.17 23.51
CA ILE A 655 22.61 22.68 22.14
C ILE A 655 22.31 21.57 21.13
N ASN A 656 21.81 21.89 19.93
CA ASN A 656 21.43 20.95 18.86
C ASN A 656 20.08 20.25 19.09
N ILE A 657 19.05 21.02 19.45
CA ILE A 657 17.67 20.51 19.61
C ILE A 657 17.18 19.74 18.37
N SER A 658 17.56 20.20 17.17
CA SER A 658 17.35 19.45 15.91
C SER A 658 18.57 18.58 15.63
N GLU A 659 18.70 17.48 16.36
CA GLU A 659 19.85 16.57 16.32
C GLU A 659 20.02 15.87 14.97
N ASP A 660 18.90 15.56 14.31
CA ASP A 660 18.84 14.70 13.13
C ASP A 660 19.50 15.36 11.91
N ILE A 661 19.30 16.68 11.74
CA ILE A 661 19.77 17.45 10.58
C ILE A 661 21.30 17.49 10.47
N TYR A 662 21.99 17.34 11.60
CA TYR A 662 23.46 17.31 11.63
C TYR A 662 24.05 16.11 10.89
N SER A 663 23.31 15.02 10.76
CA SER A 663 23.73 13.89 9.91
C SER A 663 23.74 14.28 8.42
N GLY A 664 22.77 15.10 8.00
CA GLY A 664 22.72 15.68 6.65
C GLY A 664 23.86 16.67 6.40
N PHE A 665 24.16 17.54 7.39
CA PHE A 665 25.30 18.44 7.32
C PHE A 665 26.62 17.67 7.20
N ASN A 666 26.80 16.66 8.04
CA ASN A 666 28.01 15.83 8.05
C ASN A 666 28.19 15.08 6.72
N SER A 667 27.12 14.48 6.20
CA SER A 667 27.12 13.85 4.87
C SER A 667 27.59 14.83 3.80
N THR A 668 26.96 16.00 3.70
CA THR A 668 27.29 17.02 2.70
C THR A 668 28.73 17.53 2.83
N LEU A 669 29.17 17.85 4.06
CA LEU A 669 30.54 18.31 4.33
C LEU A 669 31.61 17.27 3.98
N ARG A 670 31.26 15.98 4.04
CA ARG A 670 32.14 14.86 3.65
C ARG A 670 31.93 14.42 2.20
N GLN A 671 31.34 15.28 1.37
CA GLN A 671 31.08 15.04 -0.06
C GLN A 671 30.11 13.88 -0.34
N GLY A 672 29.31 13.51 0.65
CA GLY A 672 28.16 12.63 0.46
C GLY A 672 27.07 13.30 -0.36
N ASN A 673 26.24 12.49 -1.00
CA ASN A 673 25.09 12.95 -1.78
C ASN A 673 23.81 12.51 -1.06
N ILE A 674 22.82 13.41 -1.01
CA ILE A 674 21.53 13.18 -0.36
C ILE A 674 20.45 13.29 -1.44
N THR A 675 19.73 12.19 -1.69
CA THR A 675 18.72 12.09 -2.75
C THR A 675 17.31 12.05 -2.17
N HIS A 676 16.30 12.09 -3.04
CA HIS A 676 14.89 11.97 -2.64
C HIS A 676 14.13 11.16 -3.70
N HIS A 677 13.38 10.15 -3.25
CA HIS A 677 12.69 9.18 -4.09
C HIS A 677 11.20 9.13 -3.74
N GLU A 678 10.35 9.31 -4.75
CA GLU A 678 8.90 9.45 -4.57
C GLU A 678 8.09 8.24 -5.09
N TYR A 679 8.76 7.21 -5.64
CA TYR A 679 8.11 5.95 -6.02
C TYR A 679 7.82 5.03 -4.83
N ILE A 680 8.31 5.36 -3.65
CA ILE A 680 8.06 4.66 -2.38
C ILE A 680 7.66 5.69 -1.33
N GLN A 681 6.73 5.33 -0.44
CA GLN A 681 6.28 6.22 0.63
C GLN A 681 6.12 5.51 1.98
N VAL A 682 6.22 6.27 3.06
CA VAL A 682 5.98 5.84 4.44
C VAL A 682 4.89 6.72 5.06
N GLY A 683 3.98 6.13 5.84
CA GLY A 683 2.94 6.86 6.54
C GLY A 683 3.49 7.61 7.77
N LYS A 684 2.97 8.80 8.07
CA LYS A 684 3.32 9.58 9.27
C LYS A 684 2.04 10.08 9.96
N GLY A 685 1.98 9.86 11.28
CA GLY A 685 0.97 10.45 12.15
C GLY A 685 1.38 11.85 12.58
N ARG A 686 0.42 12.76 12.63
CA ARG A 686 0.61 14.12 13.15
C ARG A 686 -0.46 14.50 14.14
N ASP A 687 -0.03 15.27 15.13
CA ASP A 687 -0.90 15.87 16.13
C ASP A 687 -1.82 16.91 15.49
N VAL A 688 -3.07 16.88 15.95
CA VAL A 688 -4.17 17.68 15.36
C VAL A 688 -4.61 18.83 16.26
N GLY A 689 -3.98 18.99 17.43
CA GLY A 689 -4.27 20.06 18.39
C GLY A 689 -3.36 21.27 18.21
N LEU A 690 -3.93 22.48 18.26
CA LEU A 690 -3.17 23.74 18.11
C LEU A 690 -2.01 23.87 19.09
N ASN A 691 -2.19 23.50 20.36
CA ASN A 691 -1.14 23.57 21.36
C ASN A 691 0.03 22.62 21.05
N GLN A 692 -0.27 21.40 20.58
CA GLN A 692 0.75 20.43 20.19
C GLN A 692 1.52 20.91 18.96
N ILE A 693 0.81 21.45 17.97
CA ILE A 693 1.41 22.03 16.76
C ILE A 693 2.33 23.20 17.14
N ALA A 694 1.90 24.11 18.02
CA ALA A 694 2.70 25.25 18.46
C ALA A 694 3.98 24.84 19.19
N ILE A 695 3.91 23.82 20.06
CA ILE A 695 5.09 23.28 20.76
C ILE A 695 6.06 22.65 19.75
N PHE A 696 5.54 21.88 18.78
CA PHE A 696 6.35 21.27 17.73
C PHE A 696 7.07 22.33 16.89
N GLU A 697 6.35 23.31 16.33
CA GLU A 697 6.95 24.38 15.54
C GLU A 697 7.94 25.21 16.35
N GLY A 698 7.67 25.44 17.64
CA GLY A 698 8.60 26.08 18.56
C GLY A 698 9.92 25.30 18.70
N LYS A 699 9.86 23.97 18.81
CA LYS A 699 11.06 23.10 18.88
C LYS A 699 11.88 23.20 17.59
N VAL A 700 11.22 23.15 16.43
CA VAL A 700 11.90 23.23 15.12
C VAL A 700 12.51 24.62 14.89
N ALA A 701 11.78 25.68 15.23
CA ALA A 701 12.27 27.06 15.13
C ALA A 701 13.48 27.31 16.05
N GLY A 702 13.42 26.84 17.30
CA GLY A 702 14.53 26.92 18.25
C GLY A 702 15.77 26.18 17.74
N GLY A 703 15.59 24.94 17.27
CA GLY A 703 16.68 24.15 16.70
C GLY A 703 17.32 24.78 15.46
N ASN A 704 16.54 25.40 14.57
CA ASN A 704 17.09 26.18 13.44
C ASN A 704 17.86 27.42 13.90
N GLY A 705 17.41 28.10 14.96
CA GLY A 705 18.16 29.20 15.56
C GLY A 705 19.53 28.76 16.09
N GLU A 706 19.60 27.62 16.76
CA GLU A 706 20.86 27.04 17.25
C GLU A 706 21.82 26.64 16.14
N GLN A 707 21.30 26.13 15.01
CA GLN A 707 22.12 25.72 13.86
C GLN A 707 22.95 26.89 13.31
N VAL A 708 22.47 28.13 13.39
CA VAL A 708 23.21 29.34 12.96
C VAL A 708 24.55 29.46 13.68
N LEU A 709 24.62 29.04 14.94
CA LEU A 709 25.83 29.09 15.76
C LEU A 709 26.75 27.88 15.53
N SER A 710 26.33 26.91 14.72
CA SER A 710 27.08 25.68 14.52
C SER A 710 28.26 25.87 13.55
N ARG A 711 29.38 25.20 13.87
CA ARG A 711 30.53 25.11 12.96
C ARG A 711 30.19 24.37 11.66
N ASP A 712 29.19 23.50 11.70
CA ASP A 712 28.72 22.73 10.55
C ASP A 712 28.10 23.66 9.51
N VAL A 713 27.18 24.55 9.93
CA VAL A 713 26.58 25.57 9.05
C VAL A 713 27.62 26.57 8.55
N TYR A 714 28.55 27.03 9.40
CA TYR A 714 29.64 27.91 8.97
C TYR A 714 30.45 27.31 7.82
N ARG A 715 30.83 26.02 7.93
CA ARG A 715 31.58 25.31 6.89
C ARG A 715 30.76 25.07 5.62
N LEU A 716 29.48 24.73 5.76
CA LEU A 716 28.58 24.59 4.61
C LEU A 716 28.47 25.90 3.83
N GLY A 717 28.29 27.03 4.53
CA GLY A 717 28.23 28.36 3.93
C GLY A 717 29.49 28.72 3.15
N GLN A 718 30.68 28.27 3.58
CA GLN A 718 31.93 28.49 2.85
C GLN A 718 32.08 27.60 1.60
N LEU A 719 31.38 26.47 1.53
CA LEU A 719 31.53 25.47 0.46
C LEU A 719 30.39 25.51 -0.56
N PHE A 720 29.25 26.11 -0.22
CA PHE A 720 28.16 26.31 -1.15
C PHE A 720 28.44 27.46 -2.13
N ASP A 721 28.03 27.27 -3.37
CA ASP A 721 27.90 28.39 -4.30
C ASP A 721 26.71 29.28 -3.92
N PHE A 722 26.60 30.43 -4.58
CA PHE A 722 25.57 31.42 -4.31
C PHE A 722 24.15 30.84 -4.30
N PHE A 723 23.79 29.99 -5.28
CA PHE A 723 22.44 29.45 -5.38
C PHE A 723 22.16 28.46 -4.26
N ARG A 724 23.10 27.55 -3.98
CA ARG A 724 22.97 26.60 -2.86
C ARG A 724 22.92 27.30 -1.52
N MET A 725 23.74 28.32 -1.32
CA MET A 725 23.74 29.12 -0.10
C MET A 725 22.40 29.85 0.09
N LEU A 726 21.87 30.47 -0.97
CA LEU A 726 20.58 31.16 -0.94
C LEU A 726 19.44 30.19 -0.62
N THR A 727 19.41 29.03 -1.28
CA THR A 727 18.40 28.00 -1.01
C THR A 727 18.51 27.51 0.43
N PHE A 728 19.71 27.12 0.88
CA PHE A 728 19.94 26.66 2.25
C PHE A 728 19.51 27.71 3.30
N TYR A 729 19.78 28.98 3.05
CA TYR A 729 19.30 30.07 3.91
C TYR A 729 17.77 30.08 4.00
N PHE A 730 17.06 30.14 2.87
CA PHE A 730 15.61 30.25 2.89
C PHE A 730 14.88 28.99 3.36
N THR A 731 15.49 27.81 3.28
CA THR A 731 14.84 26.55 3.67
C THR A 731 15.28 26.03 5.04
N THR A 732 16.27 26.64 5.67
CA THR A 732 16.80 26.19 6.96
C THR A 732 16.95 27.38 7.90
N VAL A 733 18.15 27.96 8.01
CA VAL A 733 18.47 28.93 9.08
C VAL A 733 17.70 30.25 8.99
N GLY A 734 17.34 30.70 7.79
CA GLY A 734 16.61 31.94 7.54
C GLY A 734 15.09 31.76 7.52
N PHE A 735 14.58 30.54 7.41
CA PHE A 735 13.15 30.26 7.16
C PHE A 735 12.23 30.91 8.21
N TYR A 736 12.49 30.64 9.50
CA TYR A 736 11.65 31.15 10.58
C TYR A 736 11.79 32.66 10.79
N VAL A 737 12.98 33.23 10.53
CA VAL A 737 13.19 34.68 10.56
C VAL A 737 12.39 35.37 9.44
N CYS A 738 12.48 34.86 8.22
CA CYS A 738 11.71 35.36 7.09
C CYS A 738 10.21 35.24 7.34
N THR A 739 9.76 34.09 7.86
CA THR A 739 8.34 33.85 8.21
C THR A 739 7.84 34.84 9.25
N MET A 740 8.61 35.10 10.31
CA MET A 740 8.27 36.10 11.32
C MET A 740 8.13 37.50 10.70
N VAL A 741 9.09 37.91 9.86
CA VAL A 741 9.03 39.22 9.17
C VAL A 741 7.81 39.31 8.25
N THR A 742 7.48 38.24 7.52
CA THR A 742 6.28 38.19 6.69
C THR A 742 5.01 38.35 7.53
N VAL A 743 4.88 37.59 8.62
CA VAL A 743 3.72 37.67 9.52
C VAL A 743 3.59 39.06 10.15
N LEU A 744 4.67 39.65 10.64
CA LEU A 744 4.68 41.02 11.18
C LEU A 744 4.27 42.05 10.12
N THR A 745 4.74 41.89 8.88
CA THR A 745 4.36 42.77 7.76
C THR A 745 2.86 42.67 7.48
N VAL A 746 2.29 41.47 7.50
CA VAL A 746 0.84 41.26 7.34
C VAL A 746 0.07 41.91 8.49
N TYR A 747 0.52 41.78 9.74
CA TYR A 747 -0.11 42.45 10.88
C TYR A 747 -0.07 43.98 10.74
N ILE A 748 1.10 44.55 10.45
CA ILE A 748 1.25 46.00 10.22
C ILE A 748 0.33 46.46 9.09
N PHE A 749 0.25 45.68 7.99
CA PHE A 749 -0.64 45.98 6.87
C PHE A 749 -2.11 45.94 7.30
N LEU A 750 -2.58 44.89 7.97
CA LEU A 750 -3.98 44.73 8.37
C LEU A 750 -4.40 45.79 9.39
N TYR A 751 -3.62 45.96 10.46
CA TYR A 751 -3.90 46.99 11.47
C TYR A 751 -3.76 48.40 10.90
N GLY A 752 -2.82 48.61 9.98
CA GLY A 752 -2.71 49.85 9.21
C GLY A 752 -3.96 50.13 8.37
N ARG A 753 -4.52 49.11 7.69
CA ARG A 753 -5.78 49.25 6.93
C ARG A 753 -6.97 49.52 7.84
N VAL A 754 -7.07 48.84 8.99
CA VAL A 754 -8.11 49.11 9.99
C VAL A 754 -7.99 50.54 10.52
N TYR A 755 -6.78 51.00 10.84
CA TYR A 755 -6.53 52.38 11.26
C TYR A 755 -6.94 53.39 10.19
N LEU A 756 -6.56 53.18 8.93
CA LEU A 756 -6.95 54.06 7.81
C LEU A 756 -8.48 54.11 7.63
N ALA A 757 -9.17 52.98 7.77
CA ALA A 757 -10.62 52.91 7.66
C ALA A 757 -11.32 53.63 8.82
N LEU A 758 -10.86 53.44 10.06
CA LEU A 758 -11.46 54.03 11.26
C LEU A 758 -11.12 55.52 11.45
N SER A 759 -9.94 55.96 11.01
CA SER A 759 -9.51 57.37 11.10
C SER A 759 -10.18 58.28 10.08
N GLY A 760 -10.97 57.74 9.14
CA GLY A 760 -11.55 58.50 8.04
C GLY A 760 -10.55 58.89 6.95
N LEU A 761 -9.25 58.57 7.10
CA LEU A 761 -8.24 58.79 6.07
C LEU A 761 -8.56 58.00 4.80
N ASP A 762 -9.10 56.79 4.88
CA ASP A 762 -9.46 56.01 3.69
C ASP A 762 -10.58 56.70 2.89
N SER A 763 -11.50 57.41 3.55
CA SER A 763 -12.52 58.24 2.89
C SER A 763 -11.91 59.49 2.24
N ALA A 764 -10.96 60.16 2.90
CA ALA A 764 -10.23 61.30 2.34
C ALA A 764 -9.34 60.90 1.14
N ILE A 765 -8.67 59.76 1.23
CA ILE A 765 -7.86 59.16 0.17
C ILE A 765 -8.77 58.68 -0.97
N SER A 766 -9.92 58.06 -0.69
CA SER A 766 -10.88 57.65 -1.73
C SER A 766 -11.50 58.85 -2.46
N LYS A 767 -11.85 59.93 -1.75
CA LYS A 767 -12.29 61.19 -2.36
C LYS A 767 -11.18 61.82 -3.22
N SER A 768 -9.93 61.80 -2.75
CA SER A 768 -8.77 62.21 -3.56
C SER A 768 -8.53 61.26 -4.75
N ARG A 769 -8.77 59.95 -4.60
CA ARG A 769 -8.63 58.93 -5.65
C ARG A 769 -9.69 59.08 -6.75
N ILE A 770 -10.91 59.45 -6.37
CA ILE A 770 -11.98 59.84 -7.30
C ILE A 770 -11.54 61.11 -8.05
N ALA A 771 -11.04 62.14 -7.34
CA ALA A 771 -10.50 63.34 -7.98
C ALA A 771 -9.32 63.06 -8.92
N ILE A 772 -8.42 62.12 -8.58
CA ILE A 772 -7.27 61.69 -9.41
C ILE A 772 -7.71 60.85 -10.62
N ARG A 773 -8.77 60.02 -10.50
CA ARG A 773 -9.39 59.34 -11.64
C ARG A 773 -10.01 60.32 -12.62
N PHE A 774 -10.61 61.40 -12.13
CA PHE A 774 -11.07 62.52 -12.96
C PHE A 774 -9.91 63.29 -13.63
N LEU A 775 -8.71 63.29 -13.03
CA LEU A 775 -7.47 63.88 -13.58
C LEU A 775 -6.67 62.96 -14.52
N GLY A 776 -7.16 61.76 -14.83
CA GLY A 776 -6.64 60.93 -15.92
C GLY A 776 -5.28 60.23 -15.69
N ASN A 777 -4.78 60.14 -14.46
CA ASN A 777 -3.46 59.54 -14.21
C ASN A 777 -3.51 58.00 -14.16
N LYS A 778 -3.63 57.36 -15.35
CA LYS A 778 -3.69 55.90 -15.54
C LYS A 778 -2.50 55.14 -14.95
N SER A 779 -1.34 55.78 -14.81
CA SER A 779 -0.11 55.15 -14.32
C SER A 779 -0.20 54.76 -12.83
N LEU A 780 -0.83 55.60 -12.00
CA LEU A 780 -0.99 55.36 -10.57
C LEU A 780 -2.03 54.27 -10.28
N ASP A 781 -3.15 54.26 -11.02
CA ASP A 781 -4.17 53.21 -10.87
C ASP A 781 -3.64 51.84 -11.34
N ALA A 782 -2.83 51.81 -12.41
CA ALA A 782 -2.15 50.60 -12.87
C ALA A 782 -1.11 50.08 -11.85
N THR A 783 -0.33 50.97 -11.22
CA THR A 783 0.68 50.60 -10.22
C THR A 783 0.03 50.03 -8.95
N LEU A 784 -1.07 50.65 -8.48
CA LEU A 784 -1.82 50.15 -7.33
C LEU A 784 -2.48 48.80 -7.64
N ASN A 785 -3.06 48.61 -8.82
CA ASN A 785 -3.65 47.33 -9.23
C ASN A 785 -2.59 46.24 -9.42
N ALA A 786 -1.41 46.57 -9.95
CA ALA A 786 -0.30 45.63 -10.07
C ALA A 786 0.18 45.14 -8.69
N GLN A 787 0.16 45.98 -7.66
CA GLN A 787 0.49 45.57 -6.29
C GLN A 787 -0.51 44.56 -5.69
N PHE A 788 -1.79 44.62 -6.10
CA PHE A 788 -2.81 43.63 -5.72
C PHE A 788 -2.72 42.34 -6.55
N LEU A 789 -2.35 42.44 -7.84
CA LEU A 789 -2.26 41.30 -8.76
C LEU A 789 -0.94 40.50 -8.57
N VAL A 790 0.14 41.19 -8.21
CA VAL A 790 1.48 40.65 -7.88
C VAL A 790 1.68 40.61 -6.36
N GLN A 791 0.60 40.38 -5.60
CA GLN A 791 0.73 40.23 -4.15
C GLN A 791 1.53 38.96 -3.84
N ILE A 792 2.48 39.04 -2.91
CA ILE A 792 3.34 37.93 -2.47
C ILE A 792 2.52 36.65 -2.20
N GLY A 793 1.29 36.79 -1.67
CA GLY A 793 0.38 35.67 -1.40
C GLY A 793 -0.05 34.88 -2.63
N VAL A 794 -0.24 35.51 -3.79
CA VAL A 794 -0.59 34.80 -5.04
C VAL A 794 0.62 34.02 -5.54
N PHE A 795 1.81 34.63 -5.53
CA PHE A 795 3.04 33.97 -5.96
C PHE A 795 3.47 32.82 -5.03
N THR A 796 3.18 32.88 -3.73
CA THR A 796 3.45 31.77 -2.80
C THR A 796 2.44 30.63 -2.95
N ALA A 797 1.22 30.90 -3.40
CA ALA A 797 0.21 29.87 -3.64
C ALA A 797 0.41 29.10 -4.96
N VAL A 798 0.98 29.73 -5.99
CA VAL A 798 1.16 29.11 -7.33
C VAL A 798 1.92 27.77 -7.28
N PRO A 799 3.08 27.63 -6.60
CA PRO A 799 3.77 26.34 -6.50
C PRO A 799 2.93 25.24 -5.86
N MET A 800 2.16 25.60 -4.82
CA MET A 800 1.28 24.66 -4.12
C MET A 800 0.14 24.19 -5.04
N ILE A 801 -0.52 25.12 -5.74
CA ILE A 801 -1.58 24.81 -6.73
C ILE A 801 -1.02 23.90 -7.83
N MET A 802 0.15 24.20 -8.38
CA MET A 802 0.79 23.36 -9.40
C MET A 802 1.15 21.97 -8.87
N GLY A 803 1.59 21.88 -7.61
CA GLY A 803 1.82 20.62 -6.91
C GLY A 803 0.55 19.78 -6.80
N PHE A 804 -0.56 20.38 -6.36
CA PHE A 804 -1.83 19.69 -6.27
C PHE A 804 -2.40 19.29 -7.64
N ILE A 805 -2.23 20.11 -8.68
CA ILE A 805 -2.64 19.75 -10.04
C ILE A 805 -1.87 18.53 -10.53
N LEU A 806 -0.58 18.44 -10.21
CA LEU A 806 0.25 17.29 -10.56
C LEU A 806 -0.21 16.02 -9.83
N GLU A 807 -0.48 16.09 -8.54
CA GLU A 807 -0.82 14.91 -7.73
C GLU A 807 -2.29 14.48 -7.86
N LEU A 808 -3.22 15.43 -7.79
CA LEU A 808 -4.67 15.17 -7.72
C LEU A 808 -5.38 15.39 -9.06
N GLY A 809 -4.76 16.12 -9.97
CA GLY A 809 -5.34 16.51 -11.26
C GLY A 809 -6.13 17.81 -11.18
N LEU A 810 -6.20 18.50 -12.33
CA LEU A 810 -6.79 19.84 -12.45
C LEU A 810 -8.23 19.92 -11.92
N ILE A 811 -9.08 18.95 -12.28
CA ILE A 811 -10.52 18.96 -11.93
C ILE A 811 -10.71 18.89 -10.41
N LYS A 812 -9.95 18.06 -9.69
CA LYS A 812 -10.08 17.95 -8.24
C LYS A 812 -9.67 19.23 -7.54
N VAL A 813 -8.58 19.87 -7.99
CA VAL A 813 -8.10 21.14 -7.43
C VAL A 813 -9.08 22.29 -7.66
N ILE A 814 -9.80 22.29 -8.78
CA ILE A 814 -10.80 23.34 -9.08
C ILE A 814 -12.10 23.11 -8.31
N LEU A 815 -12.56 21.86 -8.20
CA LEU A 815 -13.86 21.53 -7.59
C LEU A 815 -13.81 21.43 -6.06
N PHE A 816 -12.64 21.15 -5.48
CA PHE A 816 -12.41 21.01 -4.04
C PHE A 816 -11.13 21.76 -3.65
N PRO A 817 -11.17 23.11 -3.60
CA PRO A 817 -10.03 23.92 -3.16
C PRO A 817 -9.69 23.75 -1.68
#